data_AF-A0AA35J1S1-F1
#
_entry.id   AF-A0AA35J1S1-F1
#
_cell.length_a   1.000
_cell.length_b   1.000
_cell.length_c   1.000
_cell.angle_alpha   90.00
_cell.angle_beta   90.00
_cell.angle_gamma   90.00
#
_symmetry.space_group_name_H-M   'P 1'
#
loop_
_entity.id
_entity.type
_entity.pdbx_description
1 polymer ?
#
loop_
_entity_poly.entity_id
_entity_poly.type
_entity_poly.pdbx_seq_one_letter_code
_entity_poly.pdbx_strand_id
1 'polypeptide(L)'
;MVICLWLLVVLLLQLNQVACGDNAYSFTSEELKAYKQEVKELFYFGFDSYLEHGYPYDEVRPISCVPKKRNFEDPDDRVTNDILGNFTITLIDSLTTIAILQDRPLFLKAVQLVEETFPDEDFNVDCTVQVFETTIRVIGSLLSSHLYATDPTKAVYLEDEYDGSLLRLAQNMADRLLPAYLTKSGLPVPRRNIKRMANLPDISDSSALENNVAAMASPMFEFTILSYLTGDAKYEKVTRYAFDKTWSLRTNLDLLPMSFHPENLTPYTPMSGVGASIDSFFEYALKGAVLFDDSELMDIWNMAYESLKTNCKNDWFFANVMAETGQLFVPWIDSLSAFFPGLQVLAGDLDDAVANHLIYLKIWNTFGSIPERWNFNPMDSSPLFSPDGSAPFSLSTILPLEWYPLRPEFFESTYFVYRATKDPFYLNIGVHLLNDLKQRFKSNCGFAGFQNVITGEMQDRMETFVLSETLKYLYLLFDEENELHDSASDVIFSTEAHPMWLSQEVRSNYKRNHKFMDSLYFSHLENCQRKDKELQAEVNTLSQRIVGFAKSIFQQDQPDKEVAGVIPEYQINAEIPGTCSMKPRHVIDNEYWYSPMLSNFNRLFEIDTRFAATLIKPLHMHNSSAIELEPQFYNRWSNPQYSMCQIIPTTEAFELLFDLPGFHQSIPSILDNEVITFETFGGRSRLIVEKLKIYQTDYYGDFITASIFHNISRQDICSNACDTTASLYSPTYLYRVVAVNGRTVPRHGKVQIKKHNLMPILNNTREATITLGDMGINDLSQLMIKCTPIINLVLV
;
A
#
# COMPACT_ATOMS: atom_id res chain seq x y z
N MET A 1 -63.85 -2.24 -25.09
CA MET A 1 -62.53 -2.53 -25.68
C MET A 1 -61.48 -1.49 -25.29
N VAL A 2 -61.69 -0.20 -25.56
CA VAL A 2 -60.72 0.88 -25.20
C VAL A 2 -60.45 0.97 -23.70
N ILE A 3 -61.48 0.80 -22.86
CA ILE A 3 -61.33 0.82 -21.38
C ILE A 3 -60.53 -0.40 -20.88
N CYS A 4 -60.71 -1.58 -21.47
CA CYS A 4 -59.92 -2.76 -21.12
C CYS A 4 -58.45 -2.60 -21.54
N LEU A 5 -58.19 -1.98 -22.69
CA LEU A 5 -56.83 -1.69 -23.15
C LEU A 5 -56.13 -0.66 -22.25
N TRP A 6 -56.86 0.37 -21.81
CA TRP A 6 -56.36 1.35 -20.85
C TRP A 6 -56.08 0.73 -19.48
N LEU A 7 -56.98 -0.14 -18.98
CA LEU A 7 -56.74 -0.87 -17.74
C LEU A 7 -55.56 -1.82 -17.87
N LEU A 8 -55.36 -2.48 -19.02
CA LEU A 8 -54.21 -3.36 -19.25
C LEU A 8 -52.90 -2.57 -19.33
N VAL A 9 -52.90 -1.40 -19.96
CA VAL A 9 -51.74 -0.49 -20.01
C VAL A 9 -51.44 0.09 -18.62
N VAL A 10 -52.44 0.48 -17.84
CA VAL A 10 -52.25 0.92 -16.45
C VAL A 10 -51.77 -0.23 -15.57
N LEU A 11 -52.28 -1.46 -15.77
CA LEU A 11 -51.82 -2.64 -15.05
C LEU A 11 -50.38 -3.01 -15.45
N LEU A 12 -50.01 -2.88 -16.72
CA LEU A 12 -48.63 -3.11 -17.22
C LEU A 12 -47.67 -2.01 -16.76
N LEU A 13 -48.10 -0.75 -16.72
CA LEU A 13 -47.33 0.36 -16.16
C LEU A 13 -47.20 0.23 -14.63
N GLN A 14 -48.24 -0.24 -13.94
CA GLN A 14 -48.17 -0.57 -12.51
C GLN A 14 -47.35 -1.84 -12.24
N LEU A 15 -47.36 -2.84 -13.12
CA LEU A 15 -46.49 -4.02 -13.01
C LEU A 15 -45.03 -3.66 -13.25
N ASN A 16 -44.71 -2.74 -14.17
CA ASN A 16 -43.36 -2.18 -14.30
C ASN A 16 -42.98 -1.30 -13.10
N GLN A 17 -43.92 -0.60 -12.47
CA GLN A 17 -43.65 0.16 -11.25
C GLN A 17 -43.56 -0.73 -9.99
N VAL A 18 -44.23 -1.89 -9.96
CA VAL A 18 -44.21 -2.85 -8.85
C VAL A 18 -43.07 -3.87 -9.00
N ALA A 19 -42.57 -4.13 -10.22
CA ALA A 19 -41.34 -4.89 -10.45
C ALA A 19 -40.05 -4.07 -10.16
N CYS A 20 -40.15 -2.74 -10.10
CA CYS A 20 -39.09 -1.84 -9.62
C CYS A 20 -39.11 -1.64 -8.09
N GLY A 21 -39.67 -2.58 -7.33
CA GLY A 21 -39.64 -2.54 -5.87
C GLY A 21 -38.24 -2.84 -5.33
N ASP A 22 -37.49 -1.79 -4.97
CA ASP A 22 -36.35 -1.75 -4.04
C ASP A 22 -35.49 -3.01 -3.90
N ASN A 23 -34.63 -3.24 -4.89
CA ASN A 23 -33.55 -4.24 -4.85
C ASN A 23 -32.21 -3.66 -4.38
N ALA A 24 -32.17 -2.55 -3.63
CA ALA A 24 -30.93 -1.93 -3.17
C ALA A 24 -29.93 -2.95 -2.59
N TYR A 25 -28.67 -2.90 -3.03
CA TYR A 25 -27.60 -3.86 -2.69
C TYR A 25 -27.82 -5.27 -3.25
N SER A 26 -28.50 -5.43 -4.39
CA SER A 26 -28.67 -6.74 -5.06
C SER A 26 -27.46 -7.06 -5.92
N PHE A 27 -26.75 -6.02 -6.36
CA PHE A 27 -25.62 -6.08 -7.28
C PHE A 27 -25.96 -6.88 -8.55
N THR A 28 -27.23 -6.83 -8.96
CA THR A 28 -27.64 -7.29 -10.28
C THR A 28 -26.96 -6.44 -11.35
N SER A 29 -26.79 -7.00 -12.55
CA SER A 29 -26.17 -6.26 -13.65
C SER A 29 -26.90 -4.95 -13.99
N GLU A 30 -28.21 -4.84 -13.74
CA GLU A 30 -28.96 -3.59 -13.88
C GLU A 30 -28.57 -2.55 -12.83
N GLU A 31 -28.42 -2.96 -11.57
CA GLU A 31 -28.02 -2.08 -10.47
C GLU A 31 -26.55 -1.63 -10.61
N LEU A 32 -25.64 -2.55 -10.98
CA LEU A 32 -24.25 -2.21 -11.27
C LEU A 32 -24.15 -1.22 -12.45
N LYS A 33 -24.97 -1.40 -13.50
CA LYS A 33 -25.06 -0.43 -14.61
C LYS A 33 -25.55 0.93 -14.13
N ALA A 34 -26.48 1.00 -13.18
CA ALA A 34 -26.94 2.25 -12.59
C ALA A 34 -25.81 2.95 -11.80
N TYR A 35 -25.10 2.24 -10.92
CA TYR A 35 -23.96 2.80 -10.18
C TYR A 35 -22.84 3.26 -11.13
N LYS A 36 -22.52 2.46 -12.15
CA LYS A 36 -21.57 2.82 -13.21
C LYS A 36 -21.98 4.14 -13.88
N GLN A 37 -23.25 4.28 -14.22
CA GLN A 37 -23.77 5.49 -14.86
C GLN A 37 -23.68 6.71 -13.94
N GLU A 38 -23.97 6.56 -12.65
CA GLU A 38 -23.80 7.64 -11.67
C GLU A 38 -22.34 8.08 -11.53
N VAL A 39 -21.37 7.16 -11.52
CA VAL A 39 -19.94 7.51 -11.50
C VAL A 39 -19.55 8.25 -12.78
N LYS A 40 -20.04 7.81 -13.94
CA LYS A 40 -19.82 8.47 -15.23
C LYS A 40 -20.34 9.91 -15.22
N GLU A 41 -21.52 10.15 -14.65
CA GLU A 41 -22.08 11.50 -14.47
C GLU A 41 -21.25 12.37 -13.52
N LEU A 42 -20.70 11.80 -12.45
CA LEU A 42 -19.77 12.50 -11.56
C LEU A 42 -18.48 12.91 -12.26
N PHE A 43 -17.93 12.03 -13.10
CA PHE A 43 -16.75 12.34 -13.89
C PHE A 43 -17.01 13.53 -14.82
N TYR A 44 -18.09 13.49 -15.60
CA TYR A 44 -18.43 14.61 -16.49
C TYR A 44 -18.69 15.89 -15.72
N PHE A 45 -19.39 15.84 -14.58
CA PHE A 45 -19.56 17.00 -13.72
C PHE A 45 -18.22 17.63 -13.31
N GLY A 46 -17.26 16.82 -12.86
CA GLY A 46 -15.94 17.31 -12.46
C GLY A 46 -15.10 17.83 -13.64
N PHE A 47 -15.08 17.09 -14.75
CA PHE A 47 -14.33 17.45 -15.96
C PHE A 47 -14.88 18.72 -16.62
N ASP A 48 -16.20 18.82 -16.81
CA ASP A 48 -16.85 20.01 -17.38
C ASP A 48 -16.66 21.22 -16.46
N SER A 49 -16.76 21.05 -15.14
CA SER A 49 -16.49 22.13 -14.18
C SER A 49 -15.05 22.63 -14.26
N TYR A 50 -14.08 21.73 -14.45
CA TYR A 50 -12.70 22.12 -14.69
C TYR A 50 -12.56 22.88 -16.01
N LEU A 51 -13.17 22.41 -17.11
CA LEU A 51 -13.10 23.11 -18.39
C LEU A 51 -13.74 24.51 -18.34
N GLU A 52 -14.80 24.69 -17.55
CA GLU A 52 -15.48 25.98 -17.40
C GLU A 52 -14.73 26.94 -16.47
N HIS A 53 -14.22 26.45 -15.34
CA HIS A 53 -13.73 27.30 -14.24
C HIS A 53 -12.22 27.21 -13.97
N GLY A 54 -11.55 26.15 -14.42
CA GLY A 54 -10.12 25.88 -14.19
C GLY A 54 -9.26 26.10 -15.44
N TYR A 55 -9.68 25.58 -16.59
CA TYR A 55 -8.97 25.69 -17.86
C TYR A 55 -8.77 27.17 -18.28
N PRO A 56 -7.62 27.55 -18.86
CA PRO A 56 -6.47 26.72 -19.25
C PRO A 56 -5.41 26.55 -18.16
N TYR A 57 -5.75 26.75 -16.89
CA TYR A 57 -4.82 26.48 -15.79
C TYR A 57 -4.87 25.02 -15.39
N ASP A 58 -3.98 24.66 -14.47
CA ASP A 58 -3.72 23.27 -14.12
C ASP A 58 -4.86 22.58 -13.40
N GLU A 59 -5.54 23.28 -12.47
CA GLU A 59 -6.58 22.73 -11.59
C GLU A 59 -7.73 23.74 -11.36
N VAL A 60 -8.78 23.30 -10.68
CA VAL A 60 -9.91 24.14 -10.24
C VAL A 60 -10.04 24.16 -8.71
N ARG A 61 -10.46 25.31 -8.18
CA ARG A 61 -10.95 25.44 -6.81
C ARG A 61 -12.46 25.19 -6.79
N PRO A 62 -12.92 24.02 -6.30
CA PRO A 62 -14.27 23.51 -6.52
C PRO A 62 -15.36 24.21 -5.69
N ILE A 63 -15.00 24.93 -4.62
CA ILE A 63 -15.92 25.69 -3.77
C ILE A 63 -16.03 27.13 -4.27
N SER A 64 -14.89 27.78 -4.49
CA SER A 64 -14.85 29.18 -4.95
C SER A 64 -15.06 29.33 -6.47
N CYS A 65 -15.01 28.24 -7.23
CA CYS A 65 -15.22 28.21 -8.68
C CYS A 65 -14.23 29.10 -9.45
N VAL A 66 -12.96 29.08 -9.05
CA VAL A 66 -11.88 29.81 -9.73
C VAL A 66 -10.72 28.88 -10.06
N PRO A 67 -9.84 29.24 -11.01
CA PRO A 67 -8.69 28.41 -11.33
C PRO A 67 -7.71 28.32 -10.15
N LYS A 68 -7.19 27.12 -9.88
CA LYS A 68 -5.99 26.93 -9.05
C LYS A 68 -4.78 26.93 -9.98
N LYS A 69 -3.92 27.92 -9.77
CA LYS A 69 -2.80 28.22 -10.64
C LYS A 69 -1.49 27.96 -9.92
N ARG A 70 -0.44 27.75 -10.72
CA ARG A 70 0.94 27.96 -10.28
C ARG A 70 1.07 29.29 -9.54
N ASN A 71 1.85 29.30 -8.46
CA ASN A 71 2.25 30.52 -7.79
C ASN A 71 3.40 31.18 -8.58
N PHE A 72 3.06 32.15 -9.42
CA PHE A 72 4.04 32.90 -10.22
C PHE A 72 4.83 33.92 -9.41
N GLU A 73 4.33 34.32 -8.23
CA GLU A 73 4.95 35.33 -7.37
C GLU A 73 6.08 34.72 -6.51
N ASP A 74 5.91 33.46 -6.13
CA ASP A 74 6.90 32.70 -5.34
C ASP A 74 7.30 31.41 -6.07
N PRO A 75 8.44 31.43 -6.79
CA PRO A 75 8.98 30.24 -7.44
C PRO A 75 9.33 29.10 -6.48
N ASP A 76 9.53 29.38 -5.19
CA ASP A 76 9.91 28.43 -4.15
C ASP A 76 8.71 27.83 -3.39
N ASP A 77 7.46 28.19 -3.75
CA ASP A 77 6.23 27.53 -3.27
C ASP A 77 6.12 26.11 -3.84
N ARG A 78 6.93 25.20 -3.32
CA ARG A 78 7.03 23.80 -3.78
C ARG A 78 5.69 23.07 -3.67
N VAL A 79 4.93 23.31 -2.60
CA VAL A 79 3.62 22.66 -2.36
C VAL A 79 2.65 22.94 -3.52
N THR A 80 2.65 24.15 -4.06
CA THR A 80 1.84 24.49 -5.23
C THR A 80 2.54 24.17 -6.55
N ASN A 81 3.82 24.53 -6.68
CA ASN A 81 4.49 24.63 -7.98
C ASN A 81 5.07 23.31 -8.49
N ASP A 82 5.18 22.29 -7.66
CA ASP A 82 5.75 20.99 -8.05
C ASP A 82 4.90 20.28 -9.10
N ILE A 83 3.58 20.38 -8.94
CA ILE A 83 2.57 19.77 -9.81
C ILE A 83 2.08 20.78 -10.85
N LEU A 84 1.89 22.04 -10.46
CA LEU A 84 1.30 23.07 -11.32
C LEU A 84 2.34 23.73 -12.24
N GLY A 85 2.55 23.14 -13.40
CA GLY A 85 3.48 23.62 -14.43
C GLY A 85 2.89 24.59 -15.45
N ASN A 86 1.61 24.95 -15.33
CA ASN A 86 0.83 25.77 -16.25
C ASN A 86 0.72 25.15 -17.66
N PHE A 87 0.35 23.86 -17.70
CA PHE A 87 0.19 23.07 -18.92
C PHE A 87 -1.10 22.23 -18.91
N THR A 88 -2.17 22.75 -18.30
CA THR A 88 -3.52 22.13 -18.32
C THR A 88 -3.52 20.70 -17.78
N ILE A 89 -2.82 20.46 -16.67
CA ILE A 89 -2.59 19.10 -16.17
C ILE A 89 -3.88 18.30 -15.92
N THR A 90 -4.96 18.88 -15.38
CA THR A 90 -6.25 18.15 -15.25
C THR A 90 -6.80 17.69 -16.61
N LEU A 91 -6.66 18.48 -17.68
CA LEU A 91 -7.08 18.06 -19.03
C LEU A 91 -6.28 16.82 -19.48
N ILE A 92 -4.96 16.91 -19.40
CA ILE A 92 -4.06 15.84 -19.84
C ILE A 92 -4.32 14.57 -19.03
N ASP A 93 -4.32 14.66 -17.71
CA ASP A 93 -4.44 13.52 -16.79
C ASP A 93 -5.78 12.78 -16.92
N SER A 94 -6.85 13.51 -17.27
CA SER A 94 -8.20 12.95 -17.44
C SER A 94 -8.42 12.20 -18.76
N LEU A 95 -7.53 12.33 -19.76
CA LEU A 95 -7.72 11.71 -21.09
C LEU A 95 -7.95 10.19 -21.00
N THR A 96 -7.15 9.52 -20.18
CA THR A 96 -7.25 8.06 -20.01
C THR A 96 -8.55 7.63 -19.33
N THR A 97 -9.13 8.46 -18.45
CA THR A 97 -10.45 8.17 -17.89
C THR A 97 -11.52 8.29 -18.96
N ILE A 98 -11.47 9.29 -19.84
CA ILE A 98 -12.42 9.42 -20.96
C ILE A 98 -12.38 8.17 -21.86
N ALA A 99 -11.17 7.65 -22.12
CA ALA A 99 -10.98 6.40 -22.86
C ALA A 99 -11.65 5.20 -22.17
N ILE A 100 -11.46 5.05 -20.85
CA ILE A 100 -12.05 3.96 -20.04
C ILE A 100 -13.58 4.05 -19.96
N LEU A 101 -14.13 5.26 -19.97
CA LEU A 101 -15.58 5.51 -20.06
C LEU A 101 -16.18 5.17 -21.44
N GLN A 102 -15.31 4.74 -22.38
CA GLN A 102 -15.63 4.36 -23.76
C GLN A 102 -16.36 5.46 -24.53
N ASP A 103 -16.02 6.73 -24.24
CA ASP A 103 -16.59 7.90 -24.92
C ASP A 103 -15.66 8.38 -26.03
N ARG A 104 -15.67 7.66 -27.15
CA ARG A 104 -14.82 7.99 -28.31
C ARG A 104 -15.00 9.43 -28.81
N PRO A 105 -16.23 9.97 -28.97
CA PRO A 105 -16.40 11.36 -29.41
C PRO A 105 -15.75 12.38 -28.46
N LEU A 106 -15.93 12.23 -27.15
CA LEU A 106 -15.28 13.12 -26.20
C LEU A 106 -13.78 12.91 -26.16
N PHE A 107 -13.30 11.67 -26.27
CA PHE A 107 -11.87 11.35 -26.32
C PHE A 107 -11.19 12.08 -27.47
N LEU A 108 -11.72 11.96 -28.70
CA LEU A 108 -11.21 12.68 -29.86
C LEU A 108 -11.20 14.21 -29.63
N LYS A 109 -12.28 14.77 -29.11
CA LYS A 109 -12.38 16.21 -28.83
C LYS A 109 -11.35 16.65 -27.77
N ALA A 110 -11.12 15.86 -26.74
CA ALA A 110 -10.16 16.15 -25.70
C ALA A 110 -8.71 16.06 -26.21
N VAL A 111 -8.41 15.07 -27.07
CA VAL A 111 -7.11 14.97 -27.77
C VAL A 111 -6.87 16.20 -28.64
N GLN A 112 -7.86 16.61 -29.45
CA GLN A 112 -7.78 17.82 -30.27
C GLN A 112 -7.58 19.08 -29.41
N LEU A 113 -8.23 19.17 -28.24
CA LEU A 113 -8.03 20.29 -27.33
C LEU A 113 -6.60 20.34 -26.77
N VAL A 114 -5.98 19.19 -26.52
CA VAL A 114 -4.56 19.13 -26.14
C VAL A 114 -3.67 19.59 -27.30
N GLU A 115 -3.93 19.14 -28.53
CA GLU A 115 -3.21 19.58 -29.74
C GLU A 115 -3.33 21.10 -29.96
N GLU A 116 -4.52 21.66 -29.77
CA GLU A 116 -4.77 23.11 -29.84
C GLU A 116 -4.05 23.89 -28.73
N THR A 117 -3.91 23.29 -27.54
CA THR A 117 -3.18 23.89 -26.41
C THR A 117 -1.67 23.90 -26.67
N PHE A 118 -1.14 22.91 -27.41
CA PHE A 118 0.28 22.77 -27.75
C PHE A 118 0.51 22.65 -29.28
N PRO A 119 0.29 23.73 -30.06
CA PRO A 119 0.19 23.69 -31.53
C PRO A 119 1.47 23.33 -32.31
N ASP A 120 2.60 23.10 -31.62
CA ASP A 120 3.87 22.63 -32.18
C ASP A 120 4.44 21.42 -31.41
N GLU A 121 3.60 20.75 -30.60
CA GLU A 121 3.99 19.63 -29.72
C GLU A 121 5.12 19.97 -28.74
N ASP A 122 5.17 21.24 -28.31
CA ASP A 122 6.31 21.77 -27.57
C ASP A 122 5.93 22.27 -26.18
N PHE A 123 6.41 21.59 -25.13
CA PHE A 123 6.30 22.04 -23.74
C PHE A 123 7.32 23.13 -23.40
N ASN A 124 7.29 24.23 -24.14
CA ASN A 124 8.21 25.35 -23.96
C ASN A 124 7.76 26.33 -22.87
N VAL A 125 7.52 25.81 -21.68
CA VAL A 125 7.04 26.59 -20.53
C VAL A 125 8.19 26.89 -19.58
N ASP A 126 8.36 28.17 -19.23
CA ASP A 126 9.40 28.61 -18.29
C ASP A 126 8.98 28.35 -16.84
N CYS A 127 8.93 27.08 -16.45
CA CYS A 127 8.53 26.66 -15.11
C CYS A 127 9.45 25.57 -14.58
N THR A 128 9.61 25.57 -13.25
CA THR A 128 10.27 24.50 -12.50
C THR A 128 9.21 23.56 -11.96
N VAL A 129 9.31 22.28 -12.31
CA VAL A 129 8.37 21.23 -11.93
C VAL A 129 9.10 20.08 -11.26
N GLN A 130 8.36 19.23 -10.55
CA GLN A 130 8.89 17.99 -10.01
C GLN A 130 8.92 16.91 -11.10
N VAL A 131 10.08 16.27 -11.25
CA VAL A 131 10.33 15.28 -12.30
C VAL A 131 9.38 14.08 -12.18
N PHE A 132 9.19 13.59 -10.95
CA PHE A 132 8.28 12.49 -10.63
C PHE A 132 6.83 12.79 -11.01
N GLU A 133 6.24 13.85 -10.43
CA GLU A 133 4.84 14.24 -10.66
C GLU A 133 4.56 14.48 -12.15
N THR A 134 5.47 15.16 -12.85
CA THR A 134 5.31 15.41 -14.28
C THR A 134 5.39 14.13 -15.10
N THR A 135 6.21 13.16 -14.68
CA THR A 135 6.33 11.88 -15.39
C THR A 135 5.05 11.07 -15.26
N ILE A 136 4.58 10.82 -14.04
CA ILE A 136 3.45 9.92 -13.81
C ILE A 136 2.14 10.49 -14.36
N ARG A 137 1.91 11.82 -14.25
CA ARG A 137 0.69 12.50 -14.72
C ARG A 137 0.72 12.85 -16.20
N VAL A 138 1.78 13.52 -16.67
CA VAL A 138 1.81 14.05 -18.06
C VAL A 138 2.30 12.98 -19.02
N ILE A 139 3.50 12.45 -18.81
CA ILE A 139 4.06 11.42 -19.71
C ILE A 139 3.18 10.17 -19.64
N GLY A 140 2.83 9.71 -18.45
CA GLY A 140 1.97 8.56 -18.24
C GLY A 140 0.63 8.67 -18.99
N SER A 141 -0.10 9.77 -18.82
CA SER A 141 -1.39 9.97 -19.51
C SER A 141 -1.23 10.07 -21.02
N LEU A 142 -0.25 10.83 -21.52
CA LEU A 142 -0.03 10.98 -22.96
C LEU A 142 0.33 9.65 -23.63
N LEU A 143 1.18 8.83 -22.98
CA LEU A 143 1.54 7.50 -23.45
C LEU A 143 0.33 6.55 -23.46
N SER A 144 -0.42 6.47 -22.36
CA SER A 144 -1.60 5.61 -22.27
C SER A 144 -2.69 6.03 -23.26
N SER A 145 -2.94 7.35 -23.39
CA SER A 145 -3.89 7.89 -24.37
C SER A 145 -3.46 7.61 -25.81
N HIS A 146 -2.15 7.67 -26.10
CA HIS A 146 -1.62 7.24 -27.40
C HIS A 146 -1.90 5.76 -27.68
N LEU A 147 -1.70 4.87 -26.70
CA LEU A 147 -2.02 3.45 -26.84
C LEU A 147 -3.52 3.24 -27.15
N TYR A 148 -4.41 3.92 -26.42
CA TYR A 148 -5.85 3.90 -26.69
C TYR A 148 -6.21 4.41 -28.09
N ALA A 149 -5.58 5.49 -28.53
CA ALA A 149 -5.85 6.11 -29.83
C ALA A 149 -5.36 5.26 -31.01
N THR A 150 -4.39 4.36 -30.81
CA THR A 150 -3.71 3.61 -31.88
C THR A 150 -4.00 2.10 -31.89
N ASP A 151 -4.56 1.55 -30.82
CA ASP A 151 -4.86 0.13 -30.74
C ASP A 151 -6.29 -0.17 -31.25
N PRO A 152 -6.45 -0.90 -32.38
CA PRO A 152 -7.75 -1.20 -32.97
C PRO A 152 -8.65 -2.11 -32.12
N THR A 153 -8.14 -2.68 -31.03
CA THR A 153 -8.93 -3.48 -30.08
C THR A 153 -9.67 -2.62 -29.06
N LYS A 154 -9.35 -1.32 -28.95
CA LYS A 154 -9.90 -0.43 -27.93
C LYS A 154 -11.13 0.32 -28.42
N ALA A 155 -12.09 0.53 -27.52
CA ALA A 155 -13.35 1.17 -27.84
C ALA A 155 -13.22 2.61 -28.38
N VAL A 156 -12.10 3.28 -28.08
CA VAL A 156 -11.84 4.68 -28.46
C VAL A 156 -10.74 4.84 -29.52
N TYR A 157 -10.40 3.78 -30.26
CA TYR A 157 -9.47 3.81 -31.38
C TYR A 157 -9.80 4.93 -32.39
N LEU A 158 -8.82 5.75 -32.76
CA LEU A 158 -9.03 6.97 -33.54
C LEU A 158 -8.70 6.85 -35.03
N GLU A 159 -8.12 5.73 -35.49
CA GLU A 159 -7.80 5.51 -36.91
C GLU A 159 -7.00 6.69 -37.52
N ASP A 160 -7.42 7.19 -38.69
CA ASP A 160 -6.79 8.29 -39.42
C ASP A 160 -7.06 9.68 -38.78
N GLU A 161 -7.89 9.78 -37.74
CA GLU A 161 -8.20 11.04 -37.03
C GLU A 161 -7.10 11.43 -36.04
N TYR A 162 -6.12 10.56 -35.80
CA TYR A 162 -5.02 10.78 -34.88
C TYR A 162 -3.67 10.46 -35.54
N ASP A 163 -2.74 11.41 -35.50
CA ASP A 163 -1.47 11.31 -36.24
C ASP A 163 -0.26 10.92 -35.36
N GLY A 164 -0.47 10.61 -34.08
CA GLY A 164 0.60 10.31 -33.13
C GLY A 164 1.07 11.51 -32.29
N SER A 165 0.42 12.67 -32.34
CA SER A 165 0.79 13.90 -31.62
C SER A 165 1.09 13.68 -30.13
N LEU A 166 0.23 12.97 -29.39
CA LEU A 166 0.43 12.70 -27.96
C LEU A 166 1.76 11.97 -27.65
N LEU A 167 2.21 11.02 -28.50
CA LEU A 167 3.49 10.34 -28.30
C LEU A 167 4.66 11.30 -28.50
N ARG A 168 4.59 12.17 -29.51
CA ARG A 168 5.62 13.19 -29.76
C ARG A 168 5.66 14.22 -28.64
N LEU A 169 4.50 14.60 -28.10
CA LEU A 169 4.38 15.49 -26.96
C LEU A 169 4.95 14.85 -25.67
N ALA A 170 4.68 13.56 -25.44
CA ALA A 170 5.29 12.79 -24.35
C ALA A 170 6.82 12.72 -24.48
N GLN A 171 7.31 12.50 -25.71
CA GLN A 171 8.75 12.50 -26.01
C GLN A 171 9.40 13.87 -25.74
N ASN A 172 8.73 14.97 -26.14
CA ASN A 172 9.19 16.33 -25.86
C ASN A 172 9.33 16.60 -24.35
N MET A 173 8.31 16.23 -23.56
CA MET A 173 8.39 16.35 -22.10
C MET A 173 9.52 15.48 -21.52
N ALA A 174 9.66 14.24 -21.99
CA ALA A 174 10.71 13.34 -21.52
C ALA A 174 12.11 13.90 -21.79
N ASP A 175 12.36 14.45 -22.98
CA ASP A 175 13.63 15.13 -23.31
C ASP A 175 13.88 16.36 -22.42
N ARG A 176 12.81 17.06 -22.02
CA ARG A 176 12.88 18.19 -21.07
C ARG A 176 13.08 17.77 -19.62
N LEU A 177 12.80 16.52 -19.25
CA LEU A 177 13.04 16.01 -17.89
C LEU A 177 14.35 15.24 -17.76
N LEU A 178 14.75 14.47 -18.78
CA LEU A 178 15.89 13.53 -18.76
C LEU A 178 17.23 14.14 -18.29
N PRO A 179 17.58 15.40 -18.59
CA PRO A 179 18.79 15.99 -18.02
C PRO A 179 18.82 16.11 -16.48
N ALA A 180 17.71 15.92 -15.77
CA ALA A 180 17.70 15.80 -14.31
C ALA A 180 18.57 14.64 -13.80
N TYR A 181 18.81 13.62 -14.63
CA TYR A 181 19.61 12.43 -14.32
C TYR A 181 21.12 12.62 -14.55
N LEU A 182 21.57 13.77 -15.08
CA LEU A 182 23.00 14.05 -15.33
C LEU A 182 23.79 14.39 -14.06
N THR A 183 23.38 13.87 -12.90
CA THR A 183 24.05 14.04 -11.60
C THR A 183 25.28 13.13 -11.50
N LYS A 184 26.19 13.38 -10.55
CA LYS A 184 27.40 12.55 -10.41
C LYS A 184 27.15 11.07 -10.16
N SER A 185 25.98 10.73 -9.60
CA SER A 185 25.54 9.38 -9.26
C SER A 185 24.65 8.73 -10.33
N GLY A 186 24.07 9.54 -11.24
CA GLY A 186 23.03 9.14 -12.18
C GLY A 186 21.61 9.09 -11.59
N LEU A 187 21.42 9.46 -10.32
CA LEU A 187 20.09 9.62 -9.71
C LEU A 187 19.52 11.02 -10.01
N PRO A 188 18.21 11.17 -10.27
CA PRO A 188 17.66 12.44 -10.67
C PRO A 188 17.59 13.44 -9.51
N VAL A 189 17.80 14.72 -9.80
CA VAL A 189 17.34 15.79 -8.90
C VAL A 189 15.81 15.85 -8.90
N PRO A 190 15.17 16.24 -7.78
CA PRO A 190 13.71 16.19 -7.64
C PRO A 190 13.00 17.15 -8.61
N ARG A 191 13.61 18.30 -8.91
CA ARG A 191 12.98 19.40 -9.64
C ARG A 191 13.88 19.94 -10.73
N ARG A 192 13.27 20.42 -11.80
CA ARG A 192 13.98 21.06 -12.90
C ARG A 192 13.10 22.04 -13.67
N ASN A 193 13.73 23.09 -14.22
CA ASN A 193 13.10 23.98 -15.18
C ASN A 193 13.04 23.34 -16.58
N ILE A 194 11.84 23.22 -17.15
CA ILE A 194 11.61 22.46 -18.39
C ILE A 194 11.89 23.24 -19.67
N LYS A 195 11.93 24.58 -19.64
CA LYS A 195 12.30 25.40 -20.80
C LYS A 195 13.77 25.27 -21.19
N ARG A 196 14.65 25.05 -20.20
CA ARG A 196 16.10 25.02 -20.39
C ARG A 196 16.57 23.66 -20.95
N MET A 197 16.83 23.61 -22.25
CA MET A 197 17.23 22.40 -22.99
C MET A 197 18.75 22.10 -23.02
N ALA A 198 19.64 22.96 -22.48
CA ALA A 198 21.10 22.90 -22.74
C ALA A 198 22.02 22.54 -21.54
N ASN A 199 23.22 22.02 -21.91
CA ASN A 199 24.29 21.36 -21.15
C ASN A 199 24.89 22.13 -19.96
N LEU A 200 24.37 21.86 -18.76
CA LEU A 200 25.06 21.57 -17.50
C LEU A 200 23.97 21.64 -16.43
N PRO A 201 24.00 20.77 -15.41
CA PRO A 201 23.08 20.90 -14.30
C PRO A 201 23.25 22.28 -13.68
N ASP A 202 22.24 23.16 -13.84
CA ASP A 202 22.00 24.26 -12.90
C ASP A 202 21.38 23.65 -11.63
N ILE A 203 22.04 22.61 -11.11
CA ILE A 203 21.73 21.99 -9.84
C ILE A 203 22.27 22.97 -8.81
N SER A 204 21.40 23.87 -8.35
CA SER A 204 21.69 24.60 -7.13
C SER A 204 21.83 23.59 -5.98
N ASP A 205 22.77 23.82 -5.06
CA ASP A 205 22.94 22.96 -3.87
C ASP A 205 21.61 22.78 -3.11
N SER A 206 20.73 23.78 -3.14
CA SER A 206 19.39 23.76 -2.54
C SER A 206 18.37 22.85 -3.24
N SER A 207 18.54 22.58 -4.54
CA SER A 207 17.64 21.75 -5.34
C SER A 207 18.01 20.27 -5.29
N ALA A 208 19.22 19.93 -4.82
CA ALA A 208 19.72 18.56 -4.71
C ALA A 208 19.89 18.08 -3.26
N LEU A 209 19.26 18.74 -2.29
CA LEU A 209 19.38 18.35 -0.88
C LEU A 209 18.77 16.98 -0.58
N GLU A 210 17.66 16.67 -1.22
CA GLU A 210 16.87 15.46 -0.98
C GLU A 210 16.05 15.12 -2.22
N ASN A 211 16.00 13.83 -2.58
CA ASN A 211 14.97 13.26 -3.42
C ASN A 211 14.49 11.96 -2.79
N ASN A 212 13.20 11.65 -2.92
CA ASN A 212 12.63 10.44 -2.35
C ASN A 212 12.79 9.24 -3.30
N VAL A 213 12.71 8.02 -2.76
CA VAL A 213 12.94 6.77 -3.50
C VAL A 213 11.95 6.61 -4.65
N ALA A 214 10.67 6.87 -4.41
CA ALA A 214 9.64 6.85 -5.46
C ALA A 214 10.05 7.79 -6.62
N ALA A 215 10.40 9.03 -6.32
CA ALA A 215 10.78 10.03 -7.31
C ALA A 215 12.11 9.75 -8.02
N MET A 216 13.02 8.97 -7.41
CA MET A 216 14.27 8.54 -8.03
C MET A 216 14.09 7.36 -8.99
N ALA A 217 13.13 6.48 -8.71
CA ALA A 217 13.03 5.18 -9.35
C ALA A 217 11.79 5.03 -10.24
N SER A 218 10.63 5.53 -9.81
CA SER A 218 9.36 5.30 -10.49
C SER A 218 9.29 5.84 -11.93
N PRO A 219 9.91 6.97 -12.31
CA PRO A 219 9.92 7.39 -13.72
C PRO A 219 10.45 6.34 -14.71
N MET A 220 11.15 5.31 -14.24
CA MET A 220 11.57 4.16 -15.05
C MET A 220 10.45 3.52 -15.86
N PHE A 221 9.24 3.39 -15.31
CA PHE A 221 8.15 2.69 -15.97
C PHE A 221 7.67 3.42 -17.23
N GLU A 222 7.33 4.71 -17.12
CA GLU A 222 6.87 5.53 -18.25
C GLU A 222 7.98 5.72 -19.29
N PHE A 223 9.22 5.96 -18.86
CA PHE A 223 10.36 6.13 -19.76
C PHE A 223 10.71 4.83 -20.51
N THR A 224 10.49 3.68 -19.89
CA THR A 224 10.65 2.38 -20.56
C THR A 224 9.58 2.18 -21.63
N ILE A 225 8.31 2.49 -21.34
CA ILE A 225 7.23 2.47 -22.35
C ILE A 225 7.53 3.42 -23.51
N LEU A 226 7.98 4.64 -23.22
CA LEU A 226 8.39 5.60 -24.24
C LEU A 226 9.50 5.04 -25.14
N SER A 227 10.47 4.30 -24.58
CA SER A 227 11.52 3.64 -25.37
C SER A 227 10.95 2.58 -26.30
N TYR A 228 10.03 1.74 -25.81
CA TYR A 228 9.35 0.73 -26.62
C TYR A 228 8.61 1.36 -27.82
N LEU A 229 7.94 2.49 -27.61
CA LEU A 229 7.13 3.15 -28.63
C LEU A 229 7.95 4.00 -29.62
N THR A 230 9.06 4.61 -29.18
CA THR A 230 9.90 5.49 -30.02
C THR A 230 11.09 4.77 -30.66
N GLY A 231 11.54 3.66 -30.07
CA GLY A 231 12.79 2.99 -30.43
C GLY A 231 14.07 3.66 -29.91
N ASP A 232 13.95 4.77 -29.15
CA ASP A 232 15.09 5.44 -28.51
C ASP A 232 15.31 4.88 -27.11
N ALA A 233 16.37 4.08 -26.95
CA ALA A 233 16.68 3.37 -25.72
C ALA A 233 17.23 4.28 -24.61
N LYS A 234 17.53 5.56 -24.88
CA LYS A 234 18.09 6.45 -23.85
C LYS A 234 17.15 6.59 -22.65
N TYR A 235 15.83 6.61 -22.89
CA TYR A 235 14.85 6.82 -21.82
C TYR A 235 14.88 5.63 -20.86
N GLU A 236 14.74 4.39 -21.35
CA GLU A 236 14.85 3.15 -20.57
C GLU A 236 16.22 3.06 -19.89
N LYS A 237 17.33 3.19 -20.62
CA LYS A 237 18.66 2.90 -20.07
C LYS A 237 19.07 3.85 -18.95
N VAL A 238 18.71 5.13 -19.05
CA VAL A 238 19.02 6.13 -18.02
C VAL A 238 18.17 5.90 -16.77
N THR A 239 16.85 5.74 -16.92
CA THR A 239 15.95 5.59 -15.77
C THR A 239 16.03 4.22 -15.14
N ARG A 240 16.30 3.16 -15.92
CA ARG A 240 16.58 1.82 -15.37
C ARG A 240 17.84 1.83 -14.51
N TYR A 241 18.91 2.46 -14.97
CA TYR A 241 20.09 2.62 -14.13
C TYR A 241 19.76 3.35 -12.82
N ALA A 242 18.92 4.39 -12.85
CA ALA A 242 18.50 5.10 -11.63
C ALA A 242 17.68 4.20 -10.68
N PHE A 243 16.78 3.37 -11.21
CA PHE A 243 16.03 2.38 -10.43
C PHE A 243 16.98 1.38 -9.75
N ASP A 244 17.88 0.76 -10.51
CA ASP A 244 18.84 -0.23 -9.99
C ASP A 244 19.81 0.41 -8.99
N LYS A 245 20.25 1.63 -9.28
CA LYS A 245 21.10 2.41 -8.38
C LYS A 245 20.39 2.69 -7.07
N THR A 246 19.13 3.09 -7.11
CA THR A 246 18.31 3.31 -5.91
C THR A 246 18.19 2.04 -5.09
N TRP A 247 17.87 0.90 -5.73
CA TRP A 247 17.82 -0.41 -5.05
C TRP A 247 19.16 -0.84 -4.43
N SER A 248 20.28 -0.42 -5.03
CA SER A 248 21.62 -0.70 -4.48
C SER A 248 21.92 0.04 -3.16
N LEU A 249 21.14 1.05 -2.80
CA LEU A 249 21.29 1.83 -1.56
C LEU A 249 20.60 1.21 -0.34
N ARG A 250 19.93 0.07 -0.51
CA ARG A 250 19.25 -0.62 0.59
C ARG A 250 20.23 -1.02 1.70
N THR A 251 19.70 -1.14 2.92
CA THR A 251 20.47 -1.56 4.09
C THR A 251 20.73 -3.07 4.06
N ASN A 252 21.47 -3.58 5.05
CA ASN A 252 21.67 -5.02 5.24
C ASN A 252 20.37 -5.78 5.52
N LEU A 253 19.27 -5.08 5.83
CA LEU A 253 17.95 -5.68 5.99
C LEU A 253 17.19 -5.75 4.67
N ASP A 254 17.80 -5.36 3.55
CA ASP A 254 17.15 -5.19 2.25
C ASP A 254 15.99 -4.17 2.27
N LEU A 255 15.97 -3.27 3.27
CA LEU A 255 15.07 -2.12 3.35
C LEU A 255 15.71 -0.89 2.74
N LEU A 256 14.92 -0.07 2.05
CA LEU A 256 15.35 1.21 1.52
C LEU A 256 14.91 2.36 2.45
N PRO A 257 15.84 3.22 2.91
CA PRO A 257 15.49 4.55 3.40
C PRO A 257 14.62 5.31 2.39
N MET A 258 13.63 6.05 2.86
CA MET A 258 12.64 6.74 2.01
C MET A 258 13.21 7.88 1.16
N SER A 259 14.35 8.47 1.54
CA SER A 259 14.95 9.54 0.76
C SER A 259 16.46 9.66 0.93
N PHE A 260 17.11 10.21 -0.10
CA PHE A 260 18.55 10.36 -0.18
C PHE A 260 18.93 11.71 -0.80
N HIS A 261 20.15 12.14 -0.53
CA HIS A 261 20.77 13.20 -1.32
C HIS A 261 21.20 12.64 -2.69
N PRO A 262 20.64 13.12 -3.83
CA PRO A 262 20.90 12.54 -5.16
C PRO A 262 22.37 12.49 -5.56
N GLU A 263 23.21 13.48 -5.20
CA GLU A 263 24.63 13.43 -5.58
C GLU A 263 25.52 12.53 -4.71
N ASN A 264 25.46 12.66 -3.37
CA ASN A 264 26.41 12.01 -2.46
C ASN A 264 25.85 10.73 -1.81
N LEU A 265 24.57 10.40 -2.07
CA LEU A 265 23.90 9.16 -1.66
C LEU A 265 23.72 8.98 -0.15
N THR A 266 23.86 10.04 0.65
CA THR A 266 23.58 9.95 2.08
C THR A 266 22.06 9.83 2.32
N PRO A 267 21.60 8.87 3.15
CA PRO A 267 20.20 8.81 3.57
C PRO A 267 19.79 10.13 4.24
N TYR A 268 18.66 10.69 3.81
CA TYR A 268 18.08 11.88 4.40
C TYR A 268 16.99 11.50 5.41
N THR A 269 16.04 10.66 4.99
CA THR A 269 15.04 10.05 5.86
C THR A 269 15.33 8.55 6.02
N PRO A 270 15.87 8.08 7.17
CA PRO A 270 16.21 6.67 7.41
C PRO A 270 14.99 5.78 7.70
N MET A 271 13.78 6.30 7.53
CA MET A 271 12.53 5.55 7.66
C MET A 271 12.31 4.68 6.41
N SER A 272 11.73 3.50 6.59
CA SER A 272 11.24 2.60 5.55
C SER A 272 9.81 2.17 5.92
N GLY A 273 9.03 1.79 4.92
CA GLY A 273 7.62 1.42 5.07
C GLY A 273 7.03 1.17 3.68
N VAL A 274 5.70 1.22 3.59
CA VAL A 274 4.99 1.14 2.30
C VAL A 274 4.35 2.47 1.88
N GLY A 275 4.41 3.49 2.73
CA GLY A 275 3.71 4.76 2.49
C GLY A 275 4.47 5.75 1.61
N ALA A 276 4.07 7.01 1.76
CA ALA A 276 4.57 8.13 0.98
C ALA A 276 6.11 8.16 0.94
N SER A 277 6.67 8.50 -0.24
CA SER A 277 8.12 8.61 -0.54
C SER A 277 8.79 7.33 -1.05
N ILE A 278 8.14 6.18 -0.95
CA ILE A 278 8.71 4.89 -1.37
C ILE A 278 7.70 3.96 -2.05
N ASP A 279 6.40 4.06 -1.71
CA ASP A 279 5.25 3.41 -2.35
C ASP A 279 5.49 2.87 -3.78
N SER A 280 5.56 3.75 -4.77
CA SER A 280 5.58 3.43 -6.19
C SER A 280 6.88 2.79 -6.69
N PHE A 281 7.95 2.78 -5.87
CA PHE A 281 9.12 1.95 -6.15
C PHE A 281 8.73 0.47 -6.12
N PHE A 282 7.96 0.05 -5.12
CA PHE A 282 7.50 -1.33 -5.00
C PHE A 282 6.51 -1.68 -6.09
N GLU A 283 5.61 -0.74 -6.41
CA GLU A 283 4.68 -0.90 -7.53
C GLU A 283 5.42 -1.18 -8.82
N TYR A 284 6.41 -0.35 -9.17
CA TYR A 284 7.08 -0.47 -10.46
C TYR A 284 8.16 -1.54 -10.52
N ALA A 285 8.62 -2.04 -9.37
CA ALA A 285 9.30 -3.34 -9.33
C ALA A 285 8.38 -4.44 -9.87
N LEU A 286 7.19 -4.62 -9.28
CA LEU A 286 6.28 -5.71 -9.67
C LEU A 286 5.58 -5.45 -11.02
N LYS A 287 4.96 -4.28 -11.18
CA LYS A 287 4.27 -3.86 -12.40
C LYS A 287 5.23 -3.85 -13.59
N GLY A 288 6.45 -3.36 -13.40
CA GLY A 288 7.50 -3.37 -14.42
C GLY A 288 7.96 -4.79 -14.76
N ALA A 289 8.15 -5.66 -13.76
CA ALA A 289 8.49 -7.07 -13.98
C ALA A 289 7.48 -7.78 -14.88
N VAL A 290 6.18 -7.55 -14.62
CA VAL A 290 5.08 -8.14 -15.42
C VAL A 290 5.01 -7.50 -16.80
N LEU A 291 4.92 -6.17 -16.88
CA LEU A 291 4.71 -5.49 -18.17
C LEU A 291 5.91 -5.63 -19.10
N PHE A 292 7.15 -5.64 -18.60
CA PHE A 292 8.35 -5.70 -19.44
C PHE A 292 8.92 -7.11 -19.60
N ASP A 293 8.35 -8.13 -18.93
CA ASP A 293 8.90 -9.49 -18.85
C ASP A 293 10.35 -9.46 -18.32
N ASP A 294 10.53 -8.81 -17.16
CA ASP A 294 11.82 -8.49 -16.55
C ASP A 294 12.04 -9.28 -15.25
N SER A 295 12.91 -10.28 -15.31
CA SER A 295 13.22 -11.13 -14.16
C SER A 295 13.99 -10.41 -13.05
N GLU A 296 14.80 -9.40 -13.38
CA GLU A 296 15.58 -8.66 -12.38
C GLU A 296 14.66 -7.80 -11.52
N LEU A 297 13.66 -7.14 -12.13
CA LEU A 297 12.63 -6.41 -11.37
C LEU A 297 11.81 -7.35 -10.48
N MET A 298 11.52 -8.57 -10.96
CA MET A 298 10.84 -9.58 -10.15
C MET A 298 11.68 -10.00 -8.94
N ASP A 299 13.00 -10.18 -9.11
CA ASP A 299 13.92 -10.48 -8.01
C ASP A 299 13.98 -9.34 -6.99
N ILE A 300 13.98 -8.08 -7.46
CA ILE A 300 13.92 -6.89 -6.61
C ILE A 300 12.61 -6.87 -5.81
N TRP A 301 11.46 -7.05 -6.46
CA TRP A 301 10.15 -7.12 -5.80
C TRP A 301 10.14 -8.22 -4.73
N ASN A 302 10.54 -9.44 -5.07
CA ASN A 302 10.51 -10.57 -4.14
C ASN A 302 11.36 -10.29 -2.90
N MET A 303 12.57 -9.73 -3.08
CA MET A 303 13.45 -9.39 -1.96
C MET A 303 12.88 -8.26 -1.10
N ALA A 304 12.39 -7.19 -1.74
CA ALA A 304 11.78 -6.06 -1.07
C ALA A 304 10.53 -6.48 -0.27
N TYR A 305 9.63 -7.24 -0.88
CA TYR A 305 8.38 -7.67 -0.26
C TYR A 305 8.63 -8.59 0.94
N GLU A 306 9.56 -9.55 0.83
CA GLU A 306 9.94 -10.40 1.96
C GLU A 306 10.59 -9.60 3.11
N SER A 307 11.39 -8.59 2.79
CA SER A 307 11.94 -7.69 3.80
C SER A 307 10.85 -6.86 4.49
N LEU A 308 9.89 -6.32 3.75
CA LEU A 308 8.74 -5.61 4.30
C LEU A 308 7.89 -6.53 5.19
N LYS A 309 7.63 -7.79 4.79
CA LYS A 309 6.91 -8.76 5.62
C LYS A 309 7.66 -9.06 6.91
N THR A 310 8.98 -9.16 6.85
CA THR A 310 9.80 -9.44 8.03
C THR A 310 9.85 -8.24 8.98
N ASN A 311 10.10 -7.04 8.46
CA ASN A 311 10.47 -5.88 9.29
C ASN A 311 9.34 -4.88 9.51
N CYS A 312 8.45 -4.69 8.53
CA CYS A 312 7.43 -3.65 8.57
C CYS A 312 6.04 -4.20 8.92
N LYS A 313 5.72 -5.43 8.49
CA LYS A 313 4.37 -5.99 8.66
C LYS A 313 3.97 -6.14 10.13
N ASN A 314 2.82 -5.60 10.46
CA ASN A 314 2.00 -5.90 11.62
C ASN A 314 0.82 -6.80 11.17
N ASP A 315 0.03 -7.33 12.10
CA ASP A 315 -1.10 -8.22 11.81
C ASP A 315 -2.07 -7.64 10.74
N TRP A 316 -2.20 -6.32 10.66
CA TRP A 316 -3.23 -5.62 9.86
C TRP A 316 -2.70 -4.59 8.87
N PHE A 317 -1.43 -4.21 8.91
CA PHE A 317 -0.85 -3.17 8.07
C PHE A 317 0.69 -3.22 8.12
N PHE A 318 1.37 -2.41 7.32
CA PHE A 318 2.82 -2.29 7.35
C PHE A 318 3.22 -1.00 8.08
N ALA A 319 3.91 -1.13 9.20
CA ALA A 319 4.36 -0.02 10.02
C ALA A 319 5.64 0.63 9.46
N ASN A 320 5.85 1.89 9.82
CA ASN A 320 7.04 2.63 9.47
C ASN A 320 8.18 2.33 10.45
N VAL A 321 9.30 1.82 9.93
CA VAL A 321 10.45 1.36 10.72
C VAL A 321 11.73 2.06 10.30
N MET A 322 12.75 2.00 11.14
CA MET A 322 14.10 2.45 10.79
C MET A 322 14.73 1.42 9.86
N ALA A 323 15.20 1.83 8.67
CA ALA A 323 15.66 0.93 7.62
C ALA A 323 16.86 0.06 8.05
N GLU A 324 17.74 0.56 8.90
CA GLU A 324 18.94 -0.16 9.36
C GLU A 324 18.63 -1.19 10.44
N THR A 325 17.62 -0.93 11.28
CA THR A 325 17.38 -1.70 12.51
C THR A 325 16.05 -2.44 12.54
N GLY A 326 15.12 -2.13 11.63
CA GLY A 326 13.76 -2.65 11.59
C GLY A 326 12.92 -2.32 12.83
N GLN A 327 13.36 -1.40 13.69
CA GLN A 327 12.60 -0.94 14.85
C GLN A 327 11.53 0.07 14.42
N LEU A 328 10.37 0.06 15.06
CA LEU A 328 9.32 1.05 14.84
C LEU A 328 9.92 2.46 14.95
N PHE A 329 9.79 3.23 13.87
CA PHE A 329 10.32 4.59 13.79
C PHE A 329 9.26 5.62 14.15
N VAL A 330 8.05 5.45 13.60
CA VAL A 330 6.88 6.28 13.90
C VAL A 330 5.60 5.44 13.97
N PRO A 331 4.69 5.73 14.91
CA PRO A 331 3.49 4.94 15.13
C PRO A 331 2.30 5.38 14.24
N TRP A 332 2.54 5.87 13.03
CA TRP A 332 1.49 6.24 12.09
C TRP A 332 1.63 5.52 10.75
N ILE A 333 0.49 5.31 10.10
CA ILE A 333 0.39 4.97 8.66
C ILE A 333 -0.28 6.14 7.94
N ASP A 334 -0.01 6.29 6.65
CA ASP A 334 -0.57 7.35 5.81
C ASP A 334 -1.68 6.84 4.88
N SER A 335 -2.45 7.76 4.33
CA SER A 335 -3.53 7.47 3.39
C SER A 335 -3.03 6.81 2.10
N LEU A 336 -1.83 7.20 1.64
CA LEU A 336 -1.20 6.66 0.43
C LEU A 336 -0.93 5.17 0.57
N SER A 337 -0.54 4.70 1.76
CA SER A 337 -0.31 3.27 2.07
C SER A 337 -1.52 2.36 1.75
N ALA A 338 -2.72 2.91 1.52
CA ALA A 338 -3.91 2.20 1.11
C ALA A 338 -3.84 1.59 -0.30
N PHE A 339 -2.80 1.85 -1.11
CA PHE A 339 -2.62 1.25 -2.44
C PHE A 339 -2.13 -0.21 -2.33
N PHE A 340 -1.38 -0.48 -1.25
CA PHE A 340 -0.61 -1.70 -1.09
C PHE A 340 -1.46 -2.99 -1.16
N PRO A 341 -2.69 -3.05 -0.63
CA PRO A 341 -3.57 -4.21 -0.85
C PRO A 341 -3.81 -4.51 -2.34
N GLY A 342 -3.98 -3.49 -3.20
CA GLY A 342 -4.10 -3.67 -4.65
C GLY A 342 -2.83 -4.28 -5.27
N LEU A 343 -1.65 -3.83 -4.82
CA LEU A 343 -0.38 -4.44 -5.24
C LEU A 343 -0.22 -5.89 -4.74
N GLN A 344 -0.65 -6.18 -3.52
CA GLN A 344 -0.65 -7.53 -2.95
C GLN A 344 -1.55 -8.49 -3.74
N VAL A 345 -2.68 -8.01 -4.27
CA VAL A 345 -3.52 -8.78 -5.20
C VAL A 345 -2.74 -9.14 -6.47
N LEU A 346 -2.02 -8.18 -7.07
CA LEU A 346 -1.18 -8.44 -8.24
C LEU A 346 -0.06 -9.45 -7.94
N ALA A 347 0.49 -9.41 -6.72
CA ALA A 347 1.50 -10.37 -6.25
C ALA A 347 0.93 -11.77 -5.93
N GLY A 348 -0.40 -11.91 -5.90
CA GLY A 348 -1.07 -13.15 -5.50
C GLY A 348 -1.17 -13.39 -3.99
N ASP A 349 -0.89 -12.39 -3.16
CA ASP A 349 -0.97 -12.46 -1.69
C ASP A 349 -2.33 -11.94 -1.17
N LEU A 350 -3.39 -12.67 -1.52
CA LEU A 350 -4.78 -12.24 -1.30
C LEU A 350 -5.16 -12.14 0.19
N ASP A 351 -4.65 -13.03 1.04
CA ASP A 351 -4.97 -13.03 2.47
C ASP A 351 -4.46 -11.75 3.15
N ASP A 352 -3.21 -11.37 2.86
CA ASP A 352 -2.63 -10.14 3.39
C ASP A 352 -3.29 -8.90 2.78
N ALA A 353 -3.69 -8.94 1.50
CA ALA A 353 -4.44 -7.87 0.85
C ALA A 353 -5.78 -7.61 1.56
N VAL A 354 -6.55 -8.67 1.86
CA VAL A 354 -7.84 -8.55 2.56
C VAL A 354 -7.66 -7.98 3.97
N ALA A 355 -6.68 -8.48 4.73
CA ALA A 355 -6.40 -7.97 6.08
C ALA A 355 -5.97 -6.49 6.07
N ASN A 356 -5.09 -6.12 5.14
CA ASN A 356 -4.58 -4.77 5.00
C ASN A 356 -5.64 -3.79 4.46
N HIS A 357 -6.53 -4.23 3.57
CA HIS A 357 -7.67 -3.42 3.13
C HIS A 357 -8.63 -3.10 4.29
N LEU A 358 -8.86 -4.07 5.18
CA LEU A 358 -9.84 -3.94 6.26
C LEU A 358 -9.51 -2.81 7.25
N ILE A 359 -8.23 -2.55 7.57
CA ILE A 359 -7.87 -1.43 8.46
C ILE A 359 -8.28 -0.08 7.85
N TYR A 360 -8.08 0.11 6.54
CA TYR A 360 -8.48 1.35 5.87
C TYR A 360 -10.00 1.52 5.81
N LEU A 361 -10.76 0.42 5.68
CA LEU A 361 -12.21 0.44 5.86
C LEU A 361 -12.60 0.94 7.26
N LYS A 362 -11.94 0.45 8.32
CA LYS A 362 -12.23 0.88 9.70
C LYS A 362 -11.87 2.35 9.94
N ILE A 363 -10.77 2.82 9.35
CA ILE A 363 -10.41 4.24 9.37
C ILE A 363 -11.49 5.07 8.66
N TRP A 364 -11.94 4.65 7.47
CA TRP A 364 -13.03 5.34 6.74
C TRP A 364 -14.33 5.36 7.54
N ASN A 365 -14.76 4.22 8.10
CA ASN A 365 -15.94 4.12 8.96
C ASN A 365 -15.88 5.05 10.18
N THR A 366 -14.68 5.38 10.64
CA THR A 366 -14.44 6.23 11.81
C THR A 366 -14.49 7.70 11.42
N PHE A 367 -13.71 8.12 10.43
CA PHE A 367 -13.49 9.53 10.11
C PHE A 367 -14.26 10.03 8.88
N GLY A 368 -15.00 9.16 8.18
CA GLY A 368 -15.71 9.48 6.93
C GLY A 368 -14.78 9.73 5.75
N SER A 369 -13.51 9.37 5.92
CA SER A 369 -12.39 9.54 5.00
C SER A 369 -11.17 8.84 5.59
N ILE A 370 -10.07 8.75 4.85
CA ILE A 370 -8.78 8.32 5.41
C ILE A 370 -7.92 9.57 5.62
N PRO A 371 -7.71 10.02 6.87
CA PRO A 371 -6.81 11.15 7.12
C PRO A 371 -5.42 10.86 6.60
N GLU A 372 -4.71 11.91 6.17
CA GLU A 372 -3.40 11.78 5.55
C GLU A 372 -2.40 11.04 6.44
N ARG A 373 -2.53 11.16 7.77
CA ARG A 373 -1.85 10.26 8.73
C ARG A 373 -2.76 9.89 9.90
N TRP A 374 -2.80 8.60 10.20
CA TRP A 374 -3.44 8.06 11.40
C TRP A 374 -2.41 7.41 12.31
N ASN A 375 -2.34 7.87 13.55
CA ASN A 375 -1.45 7.37 14.59
C ASN A 375 -2.14 6.24 15.36
N PHE A 376 -1.67 5.00 15.16
CA PHE A 376 -2.23 3.80 15.78
C PHE A 376 -1.77 3.61 17.23
N ASN A 377 -0.74 4.34 17.67
CA ASN A 377 -0.23 4.29 19.04
C ASN A 377 0.36 5.65 19.46
N PRO A 378 -0.49 6.64 19.78
CA PRO A 378 -0.03 7.96 20.18
C PRO A 378 0.73 7.88 21.51
N MET A 379 2.06 7.93 21.45
CA MET A 379 2.89 8.14 22.63
C MET A 379 2.72 9.58 23.10
N ASP A 380 1.79 9.81 24.02
CA ASP A 380 1.83 10.99 24.87
C ASP A 380 1.55 10.56 26.31
N SER A 381 2.55 10.78 27.17
CA SER A 381 2.53 10.50 28.61
C SER A 381 1.65 11.50 29.39
N SER A 382 0.53 11.92 28.81
CA SER A 382 -0.46 12.74 29.51
C SER A 382 -1.42 11.84 30.29
N PRO A 383 -1.72 12.17 31.56
CA PRO A 383 -2.56 11.33 32.39
C PRO A 383 -3.95 11.19 31.77
N LEU A 384 -4.49 9.96 31.86
CA LEU A 384 -5.83 9.53 31.42
C LEU A 384 -7.02 10.35 31.98
N PHE A 385 -6.77 11.41 32.74
CA PHE A 385 -7.78 12.25 33.37
C PHE A 385 -7.29 13.69 33.47
N SER A 386 -7.88 14.58 32.68
CA SER A 386 -7.97 15.99 33.05
C SER A 386 -8.96 16.13 34.20
N PRO A 387 -8.68 16.92 35.26
CA PRO A 387 -9.60 17.16 36.37
C PRO A 387 -10.97 17.76 35.98
N ASP A 388 -11.10 18.20 34.72
CA ASP A 388 -12.29 18.83 34.15
C ASP A 388 -13.20 17.87 33.34
N GLY A 389 -12.81 16.60 33.18
CA GLY A 389 -13.59 15.62 32.41
C GLY A 389 -13.44 15.71 30.89
N SER A 390 -12.45 16.44 30.37
CA SER A 390 -12.06 16.36 28.95
C SER A 390 -11.38 15.02 28.63
N ALA A 391 -11.67 14.47 27.45
CA ALA A 391 -11.21 13.15 27.01
C ALA A 391 -9.67 13.00 27.07
N PRO A 392 -9.14 11.81 27.42
CA PRO A 392 -7.72 11.61 27.72
C PRO A 392 -6.76 11.79 26.53
N PHE A 393 -7.27 11.94 25.30
CA PHE A 393 -6.49 12.21 24.09
C PHE A 393 -7.22 13.23 23.21
N SER A 394 -6.50 14.22 22.69
CA SER A 394 -7.01 15.09 21.63
C SER A 394 -6.96 14.36 20.29
N LEU A 395 -8.02 14.46 19.48
CA LEU A 395 -8.06 13.92 18.11
C LEU A 395 -6.88 14.41 17.25
N SER A 396 -6.35 15.60 17.55
CA SER A 396 -5.16 16.15 16.89
C SER A 396 -3.88 15.32 17.13
N THR A 397 -3.77 14.59 18.24
CA THR A 397 -2.61 13.71 18.52
C THR A 397 -2.76 12.38 17.77
N ILE A 398 -4.00 11.94 17.54
CA ILE A 398 -4.33 10.74 16.77
C ILE A 398 -4.14 11.01 15.27
N LEU A 399 -4.42 12.22 14.81
CA LEU A 399 -4.38 12.62 13.40
C LEU A 399 -3.31 13.70 13.18
N PRO A 400 -2.02 13.33 13.13
CA PRO A 400 -0.94 14.30 12.99
C PRO A 400 -0.95 15.03 11.64
N LEU A 401 -1.58 14.45 10.61
CA LEU A 401 -1.99 15.16 9.39
C LEU A 401 -3.46 14.82 9.11
N GLU A 402 -4.33 15.77 9.36
CA GLU A 402 -5.77 15.56 9.47
C GLU A 402 -6.56 15.91 8.21
N TRP A 403 -5.92 16.25 7.10
CA TRP A 403 -6.63 16.50 5.83
C TRP A 403 -6.84 15.20 5.04
N TYR A 404 -7.74 15.23 4.07
CA TYR A 404 -8.00 14.15 3.10
C TYR A 404 -8.34 14.78 1.74
N PRO A 405 -7.43 14.75 0.76
CA PRO A 405 -7.60 15.43 -0.53
C PRO A 405 -8.30 14.57 -1.59
N LEU A 406 -9.15 13.61 -1.18
CA LEU A 406 -9.82 12.63 -2.08
C LEU A 406 -8.89 11.59 -2.72
N ARG A 407 -7.89 11.16 -1.95
CA ARG A 407 -6.89 10.13 -2.25
C ARG A 407 -7.51 8.86 -2.90
N PRO A 408 -6.96 8.36 -4.02
CA PRO A 408 -7.53 7.25 -4.79
C PRO A 408 -7.21 5.86 -4.26
N GLU A 409 -6.22 5.71 -3.40
CA GLU A 409 -5.57 4.44 -3.12
C GLU A 409 -6.50 3.41 -2.46
N PHE A 410 -7.46 3.86 -1.65
CA PHE A 410 -8.51 3.00 -1.10
C PHE A 410 -9.54 2.56 -2.15
N PHE A 411 -9.81 3.40 -3.16
CA PHE A 411 -10.67 3.06 -4.29
C PHE A 411 -9.97 2.02 -5.19
N GLU A 412 -8.68 2.21 -5.46
CA GLU A 412 -7.82 1.27 -6.18
C GLU A 412 -7.84 -0.11 -5.53
N SER A 413 -7.50 -0.18 -4.24
CA SER A 413 -7.46 -1.46 -3.53
C SER A 413 -8.84 -2.11 -3.43
N THR A 414 -9.91 -1.34 -3.24
CA THR A 414 -11.28 -1.89 -3.26
C THR A 414 -11.61 -2.50 -4.61
N TYR A 415 -11.22 -1.85 -5.71
CA TYR A 415 -11.35 -2.37 -7.06
C TYR A 415 -10.59 -3.69 -7.23
N PHE A 416 -9.28 -3.72 -6.98
CA PHE A 416 -8.48 -4.93 -7.21
C PHE A 416 -8.90 -6.10 -6.31
N VAL A 417 -9.19 -5.86 -5.03
CA VAL A 417 -9.63 -6.93 -4.12
C VAL A 417 -11.02 -7.45 -4.53
N TYR A 418 -11.94 -6.60 -4.99
CA TYR A 418 -13.20 -7.07 -5.59
C TYR A 418 -12.93 -7.93 -6.83
N ARG A 419 -12.05 -7.49 -7.73
CA ARG A 419 -11.75 -8.25 -8.96
C ARG A 419 -11.23 -9.65 -8.65
N ALA A 420 -10.40 -9.80 -7.61
CA ALA A 420 -9.83 -11.07 -7.18
C ALA A 420 -10.82 -11.97 -6.40
N THR A 421 -11.63 -11.39 -5.51
CA THR A 421 -12.50 -12.16 -4.60
C THR A 421 -13.91 -12.37 -5.12
N LYS A 422 -14.42 -11.41 -5.91
CA LYS A 422 -15.83 -11.25 -6.28
C LYS A 422 -16.78 -11.19 -5.08
N ASP A 423 -16.27 -10.84 -3.89
CA ASP A 423 -17.10 -10.71 -2.70
C ASP A 423 -17.94 -9.40 -2.78
N PRO A 424 -19.29 -9.48 -2.69
CA PRO A 424 -20.17 -8.31 -2.71
C PRO A 424 -19.91 -7.31 -1.58
N PHE A 425 -19.14 -7.70 -0.55
CA PHE A 425 -18.60 -6.79 0.45
C PHE A 425 -17.91 -5.56 -0.15
N TYR A 426 -17.06 -5.76 -1.16
CA TYR A 426 -16.31 -4.67 -1.79
C TYR A 426 -17.19 -3.80 -2.71
N LEU A 427 -18.24 -4.37 -3.31
CA LEU A 427 -19.24 -3.60 -4.03
C LEU A 427 -20.03 -2.69 -3.08
N ASN A 428 -20.39 -3.18 -1.89
CA ASN A 428 -21.04 -2.36 -0.87
C ASN A 428 -20.17 -1.18 -0.42
N ILE A 429 -18.86 -1.42 -0.25
CA ILE A 429 -17.90 -0.34 -0.01
C ILE A 429 -17.95 0.67 -1.17
N GLY A 430 -17.86 0.20 -2.42
CA GLY A 430 -17.99 1.05 -3.60
C GLY A 430 -19.26 1.91 -3.61
N VAL A 431 -20.42 1.33 -3.30
CA VAL A 431 -21.69 2.06 -3.24
C VAL A 431 -21.66 3.15 -2.17
N HIS A 432 -21.07 2.86 -1.01
CA HIS A 432 -20.92 3.86 0.04
C HIS A 432 -19.97 4.98 -0.38
N LEU A 433 -18.84 4.65 -1.01
CA LEU A 433 -17.88 5.62 -1.53
C LEU A 433 -18.51 6.51 -2.61
N LEU A 434 -19.32 5.94 -3.51
CA LEU A 434 -20.12 6.70 -4.49
C LEU A 434 -21.07 7.68 -3.80
N ASN A 435 -21.79 7.24 -2.77
CA ASN A 435 -22.69 8.11 -2.01
C ASN A 435 -21.93 9.23 -1.29
N ASP A 436 -20.76 8.94 -0.72
CA ASP A 436 -19.89 9.93 -0.10
C ASP A 436 -19.41 10.98 -1.12
N LEU A 437 -18.98 10.56 -2.31
CA LEU A 437 -18.62 11.49 -3.38
C LEU A 437 -19.81 12.39 -3.78
N LYS A 438 -21.02 11.83 -3.88
CA LYS A 438 -22.23 12.59 -4.26
C LYS A 438 -22.70 13.57 -3.20
N GLN A 439 -22.67 13.18 -1.93
CA GLN A 439 -23.35 13.89 -0.84
C GLN A 439 -22.41 14.72 0.03
N ARG A 440 -21.16 14.27 0.19
CA ARG A 440 -20.18 14.88 1.09
C ARG A 440 -19.13 15.68 0.33
N PHE A 441 -18.58 15.12 -0.74
CA PHE A 441 -17.41 15.70 -1.41
C PHE A 441 -17.75 16.54 -2.64
N LYS A 442 -18.93 16.35 -3.26
CA LYS A 442 -19.38 17.18 -4.38
C LYS A 442 -19.61 18.64 -3.92
N SER A 443 -18.95 19.57 -4.59
CA SER A 443 -19.07 21.03 -4.40
C SER A 443 -19.72 21.69 -5.63
N ASN A 444 -19.70 23.02 -5.70
CA ASN A 444 -20.33 23.77 -6.80
C ASN A 444 -19.69 23.49 -8.17
N CYS A 445 -18.36 23.42 -8.20
CA CYS A 445 -17.55 23.41 -9.43
C CYS A 445 -16.50 22.31 -9.42
N GLY A 446 -16.82 21.14 -8.83
CA GLY A 446 -15.93 19.99 -8.71
C GLY A 446 -16.08 19.29 -7.38
N PHE A 447 -15.03 18.62 -6.93
CA PHE A 447 -15.02 17.85 -5.67
C PHE A 447 -14.02 18.44 -4.69
N ALA A 448 -14.45 18.61 -3.44
CA ALA A 448 -13.66 19.07 -2.33
C ALA A 448 -13.45 17.93 -1.34
N GLY A 449 -12.19 17.67 -0.95
CA GLY A 449 -11.86 16.81 0.17
C GLY A 449 -12.04 17.51 1.52
N PHE A 450 -11.53 16.90 2.58
CA PHE A 450 -11.44 17.56 3.88
C PHE A 450 -10.11 18.30 4.02
N GLN A 451 -10.17 19.58 4.38
CA GLN A 451 -9.02 20.30 4.92
C GLN A 451 -8.75 19.86 6.36
N ASN A 452 -9.80 19.47 7.10
CA ASN A 452 -9.68 18.93 8.45
C ASN A 452 -10.80 17.92 8.73
N VAL A 453 -10.45 16.63 8.84
CA VAL A 453 -11.39 15.52 9.08
C VAL A 453 -11.95 15.50 10.50
N ILE A 454 -11.45 16.33 11.42
CA ILE A 454 -12.00 16.43 12.78
C ILE A 454 -13.20 17.39 12.75
N THR A 455 -13.02 18.55 12.13
CA THR A 455 -14.05 19.60 12.05
C THR A 455 -15.04 19.36 10.91
N GLY A 456 -14.65 18.61 9.88
CA GLY A 456 -15.40 18.48 8.62
C GLY A 456 -15.21 19.69 7.69
N GLU A 457 -14.18 20.51 7.92
CA GLU A 457 -13.85 21.64 7.03
C GLU A 457 -13.40 21.12 5.66
N MET A 458 -14.00 21.68 4.60
CA MET A 458 -13.75 21.26 3.22
C MET A 458 -12.56 21.99 2.62
N GLN A 459 -11.76 21.29 1.80
CA GLN A 459 -10.62 21.85 1.09
C GLN A 459 -11.05 22.43 -0.27
N ASP A 460 -10.69 23.69 -0.53
CA ASP A 460 -10.97 24.35 -1.82
C ASP A 460 -9.87 24.09 -2.86
N ARG A 461 -9.65 22.81 -3.18
CA ARG A 461 -8.76 22.30 -4.23
C ARG A 461 -9.30 20.95 -4.73
N MET A 462 -9.38 20.78 -6.05
CA MET A 462 -9.63 19.49 -6.68
C MET A 462 -8.35 19.06 -7.40
N GLU A 463 -7.67 18.07 -6.82
CA GLU A 463 -6.48 17.46 -7.41
C GLU A 463 -6.85 16.69 -8.70
N THR A 464 -5.89 16.53 -9.61
CA THR A 464 -6.14 15.88 -10.91
C THR A 464 -6.54 14.41 -10.76
N PHE A 465 -5.93 13.71 -9.78
CA PHE A 465 -6.19 12.29 -9.46
C PHE A 465 -7.63 11.99 -9.05
N VAL A 466 -8.43 13.01 -8.68
CA VAL A 466 -9.86 12.80 -8.44
C VAL A 466 -10.55 12.31 -9.72
N LEU A 467 -10.17 12.88 -10.87
CA LEU A 467 -10.71 12.52 -12.18
C LEU A 467 -9.90 11.40 -12.85
N SER A 468 -8.57 11.41 -12.71
CA SER A 468 -7.72 10.40 -13.34
C SER A 468 -7.69 9.07 -12.57
N GLU A 469 -8.00 9.03 -11.27
CA GLU A 469 -7.85 7.79 -10.48
C GLU A 469 -9.12 7.44 -9.68
N THR A 470 -9.55 8.30 -8.75
CA THR A 470 -10.63 8.01 -7.80
C THR A 470 -11.93 7.60 -8.50
N LEU A 471 -12.39 8.40 -9.46
CA LEU A 471 -13.58 8.09 -10.25
C LEU A 471 -13.35 6.97 -11.27
N LYS A 472 -12.11 6.79 -11.75
CA LYS A 472 -11.74 5.72 -12.70
C LYS A 472 -11.86 4.35 -12.05
N TYR A 473 -11.25 4.14 -10.89
CA TYR A 473 -11.34 2.86 -10.16
C TYR A 473 -12.77 2.57 -9.71
N LEU A 474 -13.52 3.59 -9.29
CA LEU A 474 -14.91 3.42 -8.92
C LEU A 474 -15.80 3.04 -10.12
N TYR A 475 -15.53 3.61 -11.31
CA TYR A 475 -16.22 3.23 -12.54
C TYR A 475 -15.94 1.77 -12.90
N LEU A 476 -14.66 1.38 -12.87
CA LEU A 476 -14.21 0.01 -13.16
C LEU A 476 -14.74 -1.00 -12.14
N LEU A 477 -14.92 -0.62 -10.87
CA LEU A 477 -15.53 -1.48 -9.85
C LEU A 477 -16.94 -1.92 -10.24
N PHE A 478 -17.74 -1.03 -10.83
CA PHE A 478 -19.11 -1.32 -11.26
C PHE A 478 -19.23 -1.79 -12.72
N ASP A 479 -18.19 -1.62 -13.53
CA ASP A 479 -18.21 -2.00 -14.94
C ASP A 479 -17.69 -3.41 -15.20
N GLU A 480 -18.50 -4.44 -14.93
CA GLU A 480 -18.05 -5.84 -15.06
C GLU A 480 -17.52 -6.21 -16.44
N GLU A 481 -18.06 -5.59 -17.50
CA GLU A 481 -17.78 -5.87 -18.92
C GLU A 481 -16.72 -4.94 -19.53
N ASN A 482 -16.04 -4.11 -18.72
CA ASN A 482 -15.00 -3.21 -19.25
C ASN A 482 -13.90 -3.98 -20.00
N GLU A 483 -13.38 -3.42 -21.08
CA GLU A 483 -12.32 -4.04 -21.90
C GLU A 483 -11.01 -4.30 -21.12
N LEU A 484 -10.76 -3.56 -20.03
CA LEU A 484 -9.60 -3.78 -19.15
C LEU A 484 -9.73 -5.01 -18.25
N HIS A 485 -10.92 -5.60 -18.17
CA HIS A 485 -11.20 -6.76 -17.33
C HIS A 485 -10.93 -8.09 -17.99
N ASP A 486 -10.62 -8.08 -19.29
CA ASP A 486 -10.22 -9.29 -20.00
C ASP A 486 -8.84 -9.75 -19.51
N SER A 487 -8.78 -10.97 -18.96
CA SER A 487 -7.55 -11.62 -18.52
C SER A 487 -6.51 -11.79 -19.64
N ALA A 488 -6.91 -11.69 -20.90
CA ALA A 488 -6.02 -11.76 -22.06
C ALA A 488 -5.43 -10.39 -22.47
N SER A 489 -5.79 -9.30 -21.79
CA SER A 489 -5.48 -7.94 -22.26
C SER A 489 -4.05 -7.45 -21.95
N ASP A 490 -3.26 -8.19 -21.16
CA ASP A 490 -1.88 -7.83 -20.74
C ASP A 490 -1.74 -6.36 -20.29
N VAL A 491 -2.78 -5.81 -19.64
CA VAL A 491 -2.82 -4.43 -19.17
C VAL A 491 -2.31 -4.31 -17.75
N ILE A 492 -1.44 -3.33 -17.52
CA ILE A 492 -0.94 -2.93 -16.21
C ILE A 492 -1.18 -1.43 -16.02
N PHE A 493 -1.79 -1.05 -14.90
CA PHE A 493 -1.97 0.35 -14.51
C PHE A 493 -0.65 0.94 -14.02
N SER A 494 -0.32 2.17 -14.42
CA SER A 494 0.72 2.98 -13.77
C SER A 494 0.34 3.30 -12.31
N THR A 495 1.20 4.01 -11.59
CA THR A 495 0.92 4.52 -10.22
C THR A 495 -0.14 5.63 -10.24
N GLU A 496 -0.30 6.33 -11.36
CA GLU A 496 -1.35 7.36 -11.59
C GLU A 496 -2.56 6.79 -12.36
N ALA A 497 -2.85 5.50 -12.15
CA ALA A 497 -3.94 4.76 -12.79
C ALA A 497 -4.03 4.83 -14.32
N HIS A 498 -2.94 5.08 -15.06
CA HIS A 498 -2.95 5.06 -16.52
C HIS A 498 -2.72 3.64 -17.02
N PRO A 499 -3.69 3.00 -17.71
CA PRO A 499 -3.51 1.64 -18.20
C PRO A 499 -2.48 1.60 -19.34
N MET A 500 -1.54 0.66 -19.28
CA MET A 500 -0.49 0.49 -20.26
C MET A 500 -0.38 -0.97 -20.68
N TRP A 501 -0.08 -1.20 -21.96
CA TRP A 501 0.14 -2.52 -22.53
C TRP A 501 1.14 -2.42 -23.68
N LEU A 502 1.79 -3.54 -23.98
CA LEU A 502 2.76 -3.63 -25.08
C LEU A 502 2.44 -4.85 -25.94
N SER A 503 2.05 -4.60 -27.19
CA SER A 503 1.81 -5.68 -28.15
C SER A 503 3.10 -6.44 -28.45
N GLN A 504 2.96 -7.71 -28.85
CA GLN A 504 4.11 -8.54 -29.23
C GLN A 504 4.90 -7.93 -30.40
N GLU A 505 4.23 -7.19 -31.28
CA GLU A 505 4.86 -6.48 -32.38
C GLU A 505 5.77 -5.35 -31.88
N VAL A 506 5.28 -4.49 -30.98
CA VAL A 506 6.07 -3.41 -30.38
C VAL A 506 7.29 -3.97 -29.65
N ARG A 507 7.11 -5.02 -28.84
CA ARG A 507 8.21 -5.71 -28.14
C ARG A 507 9.26 -6.25 -29.12
N SER A 508 8.81 -6.92 -30.18
CA SER A 508 9.68 -7.55 -31.18
C SER A 508 10.39 -6.51 -32.07
N ASN A 509 9.75 -5.37 -32.32
CA ASN A 509 10.35 -4.25 -33.03
C ASN A 509 11.45 -3.61 -32.18
N TYR A 510 11.16 -3.29 -30.92
CA TYR A 510 12.13 -2.71 -30.00
C TYR A 510 13.36 -3.61 -29.83
N LYS A 511 13.17 -4.90 -29.53
CA LYS A 511 14.28 -5.88 -29.41
C LYS A 511 15.19 -5.93 -30.64
N ARG A 512 14.67 -5.71 -31.84
CA ARG A 512 15.45 -5.75 -33.10
C ARG A 512 16.11 -4.42 -33.46
N ASN A 513 15.44 -3.31 -33.19
CA ASN A 513 15.71 -2.03 -33.86
C ASN A 513 16.06 -0.87 -32.92
N HIS A 514 15.94 -1.04 -31.60
CA HIS A 514 16.23 0.04 -30.64
C HIS A 514 17.66 0.58 -30.79
N LYS A 515 17.82 1.87 -30.52
CA LYS A 515 19.12 2.54 -30.59
C LYS A 515 19.33 3.43 -29.39
N PHE A 516 20.58 3.50 -28.91
CA PHE A 516 21.01 4.49 -27.94
C PHE A 516 22.07 5.39 -28.59
N MET A 517 21.62 6.42 -29.30
CA MET A 517 22.50 7.29 -30.12
C MET A 517 22.95 8.57 -29.39
N ASP A 518 22.30 8.94 -28.29
CA ASP A 518 22.64 10.17 -27.57
C ASP A 518 23.97 10.01 -26.82
N SER A 519 25.02 10.60 -27.39
CA SER A 519 26.38 10.50 -26.86
C SER A 519 26.57 11.11 -25.47
N LEU A 520 25.75 12.08 -25.07
CA LEU A 520 25.83 12.71 -23.75
C LEU A 520 25.42 11.72 -22.67
N TYR A 521 24.23 11.13 -22.80
CA TYR A 521 23.73 10.16 -21.83
C TYR A 521 24.51 8.86 -21.87
N PHE A 522 24.92 8.40 -23.06
CA PHE A 522 25.75 7.21 -23.19
C PHE A 522 27.07 7.36 -22.41
N SER A 523 27.81 8.45 -22.65
CA SER A 523 29.08 8.72 -21.96
C SER A 523 28.89 8.94 -20.45
N HIS A 524 27.79 9.59 -20.07
CA HIS A 524 27.45 9.82 -18.67
C HIS A 524 27.16 8.51 -17.93
N LEU A 525 26.35 7.64 -18.53
CA LEU A 525 25.99 6.34 -17.97
C LEU A 525 27.22 5.43 -17.83
N GLU A 526 28.08 5.35 -18.85
CA GLU A 526 29.34 4.59 -18.76
C GLU A 526 30.21 5.08 -17.60
N ASN A 527 30.28 6.40 -17.38
CA ASN A 527 31.05 6.97 -16.27
C ASN A 527 30.45 6.61 -14.91
N CYS A 528 29.14 6.66 -14.76
CA CYS A 528 28.44 6.28 -13.52
C CYS A 528 28.65 4.79 -13.21
N GLN A 529 28.43 3.92 -14.20
CA GLN A 529 28.65 2.48 -14.06
C GLN A 529 30.11 2.13 -13.73
N ARG A 530 31.08 2.85 -14.30
CA ARG A 530 32.50 2.68 -13.97
C ARG A 530 32.78 3.01 -12.51
N LYS A 531 32.29 4.15 -12.01
CA LYS A 531 32.44 4.55 -10.60
C LYS A 531 31.81 3.54 -9.65
N ASP A 532 30.65 3.01 -10.01
CA ASP A 532 29.96 2.01 -9.20
C ASP A 532 30.75 0.70 -9.10
N LYS A 533 31.35 0.24 -10.19
CA LYS A 533 32.26 -0.91 -10.18
C LYS A 533 33.50 -0.67 -9.32
N GLU A 534 34.05 0.55 -9.36
CA GLU A 534 35.19 0.95 -8.51
C GLU A 534 34.82 0.93 -7.02
N LEU A 535 33.67 1.52 -6.65
CA LEU A 535 33.15 1.51 -5.27
C LEU A 535 32.84 0.10 -4.78
N GLN A 536 32.21 -0.75 -5.60
CA GLN A 536 31.94 -2.14 -5.24
C GLN A 536 33.22 -2.94 -5.02
N ALA A 537 34.27 -2.71 -5.83
CA ALA A 537 35.57 -3.33 -5.63
C ALA A 537 36.21 -2.89 -4.30
N GLU A 538 36.15 -1.59 -3.96
CA GLU A 538 36.64 -1.08 -2.68
C GLU A 538 35.88 -1.66 -1.48
N VAL A 539 34.55 -1.68 -1.53
CA VAL A 539 33.69 -2.27 -0.48
C VAL A 539 33.98 -3.75 -0.30
N ASN A 540 34.12 -4.53 -1.37
CA ASN A 540 34.48 -5.95 -1.28
C ASN A 540 35.87 -6.15 -0.64
N THR A 541 36.80 -5.24 -0.87
CA THR A 541 38.15 -5.30 -0.27
C THR A 541 38.12 -4.86 1.21
N LEU A 542 37.29 -3.87 1.54
CA LEU A 542 37.14 -3.33 2.90
C LEU A 542 36.30 -4.27 3.78
N SER A 543 35.23 -4.86 3.25
CA SER A 543 34.37 -5.84 3.94
C SER A 543 35.17 -7.10 4.28
N GLN A 544 36.03 -7.57 3.38
CA GLN A 544 37.00 -8.64 3.68
C GLN A 544 37.97 -8.27 4.82
N ARG A 545 38.40 -6.99 4.90
CA ARG A 545 39.27 -6.49 5.98
C ARG A 545 38.54 -6.27 7.30
N ILE A 546 37.32 -5.74 7.29
CA ILE A 546 36.49 -5.46 8.47
C ILE A 546 35.97 -6.76 9.08
N VAL A 547 35.56 -7.74 8.26
CA VAL A 547 35.22 -9.10 8.76
C VAL A 547 36.43 -9.77 9.41
N GLY A 548 37.65 -9.50 8.91
CA GLY A 548 38.90 -9.92 9.55
C GLY A 548 39.23 -9.18 10.85
N PHE A 549 38.87 -7.91 10.96
CA PHE A 549 39.18 -7.04 12.10
C PHE A 549 38.17 -7.15 13.24
N ALA A 550 36.87 -7.26 12.92
CA ALA A 550 35.78 -7.41 13.89
C ALA A 550 35.87 -8.72 14.69
N LYS A 551 36.46 -9.77 14.12
CA LYS A 551 36.80 -11.01 14.86
C LYS A 551 37.90 -10.82 15.91
N SER A 552 38.64 -9.71 15.90
CA SER A 552 39.82 -9.50 16.75
C SER A 552 39.65 -8.48 17.88
N ILE A 553 38.59 -7.65 17.88
CA ILE A 553 38.47 -6.50 18.80
C ILE A 553 37.42 -6.67 19.91
N PHE A 554 36.43 -7.54 19.77
CA PHE A 554 35.38 -7.67 20.79
C PHE A 554 35.72 -8.76 21.83
N GLN A 555 36.62 -8.40 22.75
CA GLN A 555 36.79 -9.07 24.04
C GLN A 555 36.96 -7.99 25.14
N GLN A 556 36.13 -8.11 26.19
CA GLN A 556 36.14 -7.45 27.52
C GLN A 556 35.09 -6.37 27.88
N ASP A 557 34.15 -6.83 28.73
CA ASP A 557 33.78 -6.37 30.09
C ASP A 557 33.08 -5.01 30.38
N GLN A 558 31.75 -5.10 30.67
CA GLN A 558 30.92 -4.65 31.84
C GLN A 558 31.02 -3.22 32.47
N PRO A 559 30.04 -2.76 33.34
CA PRO A 559 28.58 -2.99 33.42
C PRO A 559 27.68 -1.75 33.76
N ASP A 560 26.38 -1.91 33.52
CA ASP A 560 25.11 -1.44 34.15
C ASP A 560 24.91 -0.12 34.94
N LYS A 561 23.71 0.46 34.75
CA LYS A 561 22.83 0.98 35.83
C LYS A 561 21.33 0.94 35.48
N GLU A 562 20.56 0.39 36.42
CA GLU A 562 19.09 0.20 36.48
C GLU A 562 18.29 1.51 36.72
N VAL A 563 17.01 1.53 36.33
CA VAL A 563 15.90 2.05 37.17
C VAL A 563 14.60 1.26 36.93
N ALA A 564 13.98 0.81 38.02
CA ALA A 564 12.69 0.11 38.09
C ALA A 564 11.53 1.06 38.46
N GLY A 565 10.29 0.70 38.07
CA GLY A 565 9.07 1.42 38.50
C GLY A 565 7.73 0.72 38.18
N VAL A 566 7.20 0.03 39.19
CA VAL A 566 5.81 -0.33 39.62
C VAL A 566 4.60 -0.14 38.66
N ILE A 567 3.80 -1.21 38.52
CA ILE A 567 2.48 -1.28 37.84
C ILE A 567 1.35 -1.17 38.89
N PRO A 568 0.26 -0.39 38.68
CA PRO A 568 -0.95 -0.48 39.50
C PRO A 568 -1.93 -1.54 38.99
N GLU A 569 -2.48 -2.34 39.90
CA GLU A 569 -3.63 -3.23 39.65
C GLU A 569 -4.91 -2.40 39.40
N TYR A 570 -5.60 -2.67 38.29
CA TYR A 570 -6.98 -2.20 38.07
C TYR A 570 -7.93 -3.41 38.08
N GLN A 571 -8.89 -3.39 38.99
CA GLN A 571 -10.07 -4.26 38.95
C GLN A 571 -11.13 -3.63 38.05
N ILE A 572 -11.58 -4.37 37.02
CA ILE A 572 -12.72 -3.99 36.19
C ILE A 572 -13.95 -4.73 36.72
N ASN A 573 -14.93 -3.97 37.23
CA ASN A 573 -16.27 -4.46 37.48
C ASN A 573 -17.09 -4.44 36.18
N ALA A 574 -17.93 -5.47 36.03
CA ALA A 574 -18.69 -5.84 34.86
C ALA A 574 -19.70 -4.79 34.36
N GLU A 575 -19.73 -4.61 33.03
CA GLU A 575 -20.84 -4.92 32.10
C GLU A 575 -20.52 -4.23 30.76
N ILE A 576 -19.95 -4.94 29.79
CA ILE A 576 -19.66 -4.39 28.45
C ILE A 576 -20.82 -4.76 27.51
N PRO A 577 -21.48 -3.79 26.86
CA PRO A 577 -22.35 -4.03 25.71
C PRO A 577 -21.48 -4.42 24.51
N GLY A 578 -21.50 -5.70 24.15
CA GLY A 578 -20.75 -6.26 23.02
C GLY A 578 -21.02 -7.75 22.79
N THR A 579 -21.95 -8.35 23.55
CA THR A 579 -22.40 -9.72 23.31
C THR A 579 -23.28 -9.76 22.07
N CYS A 580 -22.80 -10.34 20.97
CA CYS A 580 -23.61 -10.69 19.82
C CYS A 580 -24.80 -11.57 20.24
N SER A 581 -25.95 -10.96 20.51
CA SER A 581 -27.23 -11.67 20.47
C SER A 581 -27.65 -11.79 19.01
N MET A 582 -27.09 -12.76 18.29
CA MET A 582 -27.60 -13.10 16.97
C MET A 582 -28.99 -13.72 17.14
N LYS A 583 -30.03 -13.01 16.73
CA LYS A 583 -31.36 -13.61 16.56
C LYS A 583 -31.36 -14.34 15.21
N PRO A 584 -31.58 -15.67 15.19
CA PRO A 584 -31.68 -16.39 13.93
C PRO A 584 -32.89 -15.90 13.14
N ARG A 585 -32.69 -15.58 11.86
CA ARG A 585 -33.79 -15.43 10.89
C ARG A 585 -34.03 -16.76 10.20
N HIS A 586 -35.29 -17.03 9.90
CA HIS A 586 -35.71 -18.21 9.16
C HIS A 586 -35.22 -18.15 7.71
N VAL A 587 -34.66 -19.27 7.27
CA VAL A 587 -34.16 -19.58 5.93
C VAL A 587 -35.29 -19.44 4.90
N ILE A 588 -35.00 -18.79 3.78
CA ILE A 588 -35.72 -19.02 2.52
C ILE A 588 -34.82 -19.96 1.72
N ASP A 589 -35.27 -21.21 1.57
CA ASP A 589 -34.55 -22.23 0.81
C ASP A 589 -34.39 -21.79 -0.66
N ASN A 590 -33.17 -21.99 -1.16
CA ASN A 590 -32.64 -21.64 -2.49
C ASN A 590 -32.12 -20.21 -2.63
N GLU A 591 -30.85 -19.97 -2.28
CA GLU A 591 -29.91 -19.23 -3.13
C GLU A 591 -28.48 -19.15 -2.52
N TYR A 592 -27.46 -19.36 -3.36
CA TYR A 592 -26.03 -19.42 -3.01
C TYR A 592 -25.37 -18.04 -2.85
N TRP A 593 -26.07 -17.04 -2.32
CA TRP A 593 -25.61 -15.64 -2.28
C TRP A 593 -25.29 -15.19 -0.84
N TYR A 594 -24.02 -15.21 -0.43
CA TYR A 594 -23.55 -14.61 0.83
C TYR A 594 -22.16 -14.01 0.67
N SER A 595 -21.79 -13.05 1.51
CA SER A 595 -20.45 -12.49 1.59
C SER A 595 -19.56 -13.35 2.50
N PRO A 596 -18.46 -13.93 2.00
CA PRO A 596 -17.42 -14.55 2.83
C PRO A 596 -16.89 -13.63 3.93
N MET A 597 -16.69 -12.33 3.65
CA MET A 597 -16.25 -11.37 4.66
C MET A 597 -17.25 -11.22 5.80
N LEU A 598 -18.56 -11.15 5.52
CA LEU A 598 -19.58 -11.03 6.58
C LEU A 598 -19.85 -12.34 7.33
N SER A 599 -19.63 -13.48 6.68
CA SER A 599 -20.08 -14.78 7.19
C SER A 599 -18.93 -15.61 7.75
N ASN A 600 -17.79 -15.66 7.07
CA ASN A 600 -16.69 -16.58 7.39
C ASN A 600 -15.45 -15.88 7.97
N PHE A 601 -15.30 -14.56 7.79
CA PHE A 601 -14.15 -13.84 8.32
C PHE A 601 -14.35 -13.48 9.81
N ASN A 602 -13.90 -14.38 10.68
CA ASN A 602 -14.12 -14.31 12.13
C ASN A 602 -13.45 -13.11 12.84
N ARG A 603 -12.51 -12.42 12.19
CA ARG A 603 -11.76 -11.27 12.74
C ARG A 603 -12.28 -9.90 12.27
N LEU A 604 -13.43 -9.85 11.60
CA LEU A 604 -13.99 -8.63 10.99
C LEU A 604 -14.08 -7.41 11.94
N PHE A 605 -14.37 -7.65 13.22
CA PHE A 605 -14.55 -6.59 14.24
C PHE A 605 -13.38 -6.51 15.25
N GLU A 606 -12.31 -7.28 15.05
CA GLU A 606 -11.15 -7.27 15.96
C GLU A 606 -10.48 -5.89 15.97
N ILE A 607 -10.31 -5.27 14.79
CA ILE A 607 -9.67 -3.96 14.62
C ILE A 607 -10.37 -2.88 15.44
N ASP A 608 -11.71 -2.85 15.42
CA ASP A 608 -12.52 -1.85 16.14
C ASP A 608 -12.21 -1.87 17.64
N THR A 609 -11.99 -3.07 18.20
CA THR A 609 -11.66 -3.22 19.62
C THR A 609 -10.18 -2.99 19.88
N ARG A 610 -9.30 -3.55 19.05
CA ARG A 610 -7.83 -3.46 19.18
C ARG A 610 -7.34 -2.02 19.13
N PHE A 611 -7.97 -1.19 18.29
CA PHE A 611 -7.62 0.21 18.10
C PHE A 611 -8.72 1.16 18.60
N ALA A 612 -9.58 0.74 19.54
CA ALA A 612 -10.66 1.56 20.08
C ALA A 612 -10.18 2.90 20.67
N ALA A 613 -8.92 2.96 21.14
CA ALA A 613 -8.32 4.18 21.69
C ALA A 613 -7.96 5.24 20.63
N THR A 614 -7.85 4.84 19.36
CA THR A 614 -7.43 5.71 18.24
C THR A 614 -8.44 5.75 17.10
N LEU A 615 -9.41 4.82 17.05
CA LEU A 615 -10.57 4.86 16.16
C LEU A 615 -11.73 5.61 16.82
N ILE A 616 -11.49 6.89 17.13
CA ILE A 616 -12.48 7.78 17.77
C ILE A 616 -13.19 8.60 16.70
N LYS A 617 -14.51 8.41 16.57
CA LYS A 617 -15.33 9.17 15.61
C LYS A 617 -15.34 10.67 15.96
N PRO A 618 -15.12 11.58 14.99
CA PRO A 618 -15.37 13.00 15.18
C PRO A 618 -16.87 13.29 15.30
N LEU A 619 -17.23 14.45 15.84
CA LEU A 619 -18.62 14.80 16.20
C LEU A 619 -19.59 14.67 15.01
N HIS A 620 -19.16 15.07 13.81
CA HIS A 620 -19.97 15.00 12.60
C HIS A 620 -20.18 13.57 12.07
N MET A 621 -19.42 12.58 12.58
CA MET A 621 -19.52 11.17 12.21
C MET A 621 -20.26 10.30 13.25
N HIS A 622 -20.67 10.85 14.40
CA HIS A 622 -21.32 10.08 15.47
C HIS A 622 -22.60 9.33 15.03
N ASN A 623 -23.32 9.85 14.04
CA ASN A 623 -24.55 9.23 13.52
C ASN A 623 -24.30 8.29 12.33
N SER A 624 -23.06 8.20 11.84
CA SER A 624 -22.72 7.35 10.70
C SER A 624 -22.60 5.89 11.13
N SER A 625 -23.29 5.01 10.41
CA SER A 625 -23.17 3.56 10.59
C SER A 625 -21.92 3.04 9.88
N ALA A 626 -21.35 1.94 10.38
CA ALA A 626 -20.26 1.26 9.68
C ALA A 626 -20.78 0.64 8.38
N ILE A 627 -20.00 0.76 7.30
CA ILE A 627 -20.37 0.34 5.94
C ILE A 627 -20.82 -1.13 5.89
N GLU A 628 -20.09 -2.01 6.57
CA GLU A 628 -20.36 -3.44 6.62
C GLU A 628 -21.63 -3.79 7.42
N LEU A 629 -22.14 -2.86 8.23
CA LEU A 629 -23.34 -3.04 9.05
C LEU A 629 -24.57 -2.31 8.49
N GLU A 630 -24.46 -1.74 7.28
CA GLU A 630 -25.59 -1.08 6.62
C GLU A 630 -26.79 -2.06 6.55
N PRO A 631 -27.94 -1.75 7.17
CA PRO A 631 -28.97 -2.75 7.41
C PRO A 631 -29.48 -3.46 6.16
N GLN A 632 -29.61 -2.75 5.03
CA GLN A 632 -30.09 -3.35 3.79
C GLN A 632 -29.08 -4.35 3.21
N PHE A 633 -27.80 -3.98 3.20
CA PHE A 633 -26.69 -4.85 2.76
C PHE A 633 -26.50 -6.03 3.71
N TYR A 634 -26.32 -5.77 5.01
CA TYR A 634 -26.02 -6.79 6.01
C TYR A 634 -27.12 -7.85 6.09
N ASN A 635 -28.40 -7.45 6.11
CA ASN A 635 -29.51 -8.40 6.16
C ASN A 635 -29.61 -9.29 4.92
N ARG A 636 -29.07 -8.86 3.77
CA ARG A 636 -29.10 -9.59 2.51
C ARG A 636 -27.92 -10.54 2.37
N TRP A 637 -26.71 -10.09 2.73
CA TRP A 637 -25.46 -10.78 2.41
C TRP A 637 -24.81 -11.50 3.60
N SER A 638 -25.26 -11.24 4.84
CA SER A 638 -24.82 -12.04 5.99
C SER A 638 -25.57 -13.35 6.05
N ASN A 639 -24.87 -14.43 6.42
CA ASN A 639 -25.50 -15.71 6.71
C ASN A 639 -25.28 -16.11 8.18
N PRO A 640 -26.30 -15.93 9.07
CA PRO A 640 -26.19 -16.28 10.48
C PRO A 640 -25.83 -17.74 10.78
N GLN A 641 -26.04 -18.66 9.83
CA GLN A 641 -25.65 -20.06 9.99
C GLN A 641 -24.13 -20.24 9.94
N TYR A 642 -23.44 -19.39 9.16
CA TYR A 642 -21.99 -19.46 8.99
C TYR A 642 -21.25 -18.35 9.73
N SER A 643 -21.93 -17.27 10.11
CA SER A 643 -21.38 -16.13 10.86
C SER A 643 -20.51 -16.58 12.03
N MET A 644 -19.20 -16.41 11.87
CA MET A 644 -18.21 -16.63 12.92
C MET A 644 -17.81 -15.30 13.55
N CYS A 645 -17.65 -15.30 14.88
CA CYS A 645 -17.07 -14.19 15.61
C CYS A 645 -15.96 -14.73 16.51
N GLN A 646 -14.75 -14.24 16.31
CA GLN A 646 -13.64 -14.58 17.17
C GLN A 646 -13.77 -13.86 18.50
N ILE A 647 -13.65 -14.59 19.61
CA ILE A 647 -13.54 -13.98 20.93
C ILE A 647 -12.20 -13.23 20.99
N ILE A 648 -12.24 -12.00 21.50
CA ILE A 648 -11.06 -11.14 21.59
C ILE A 648 -9.97 -11.82 22.42
N PRO A 649 -8.73 -11.92 21.90
CA PRO A 649 -7.59 -12.40 22.66
C PRO A 649 -7.35 -11.52 23.90
N THR A 650 -7.16 -12.15 25.06
CA THR A 650 -6.78 -11.47 26.32
C THR A 650 -5.36 -11.81 26.76
N THR A 651 -4.66 -12.60 25.96
CA THR A 651 -3.25 -12.95 26.09
C THR A 651 -2.34 -11.79 25.68
N GLU A 652 -1.13 -11.81 26.20
CA GLU A 652 -0.07 -10.88 25.81
C GLU A 652 0.75 -11.51 24.68
N ALA A 653 1.11 -10.73 23.66
CA ALA A 653 2.08 -11.13 22.64
C ALA A 653 3.26 -10.15 22.61
N PHE A 654 4.44 -10.65 22.32
CA PHE A 654 5.67 -9.88 22.20
C PHE A 654 6.51 -10.42 21.05
N GLU A 655 7.49 -9.63 20.63
CA GLU A 655 8.34 -9.97 19.50
C GLU A 655 9.68 -10.53 19.96
N LEU A 656 10.14 -11.59 19.32
CA LEU A 656 11.50 -12.08 19.41
C LEU A 656 12.20 -11.88 18.08
N LEU A 657 13.30 -11.14 18.13
CA LEU A 657 14.13 -10.89 16.97
C LEU A 657 15.42 -11.72 17.08
N PHE A 658 15.65 -12.57 16.09
CA PHE A 658 16.89 -13.30 15.91
C PHE A 658 17.70 -12.61 14.82
N ASP A 659 18.80 -11.97 15.20
CA ASP A 659 19.73 -11.31 14.28
C ASP A 659 21.08 -12.00 14.39
N LEU A 660 21.26 -13.08 13.61
CA LEU A 660 22.41 -13.97 13.70
C LEU A 660 23.26 -13.89 12.43
N PRO A 661 24.58 -13.70 12.52
CA PRO A 661 25.44 -13.64 11.34
C PRO A 661 25.41 -14.97 10.56
N GLY A 662 24.97 -14.94 9.31
CA GLY A 662 24.81 -16.09 8.41
C GLY A 662 24.27 -15.68 7.04
N PHE A 663 24.37 -16.56 6.03
CA PHE A 663 23.94 -16.29 4.65
C PHE A 663 22.46 -15.89 4.56
N HIS A 664 22.13 -15.06 3.55
CA HIS A 664 20.77 -14.60 3.22
C HIS A 664 19.75 -15.73 3.34
N GLN A 665 18.63 -15.40 3.98
CA GLN A 665 17.61 -16.34 4.41
C GLN A 665 16.99 -17.05 3.20
N SER A 666 16.97 -18.39 3.24
CA SER A 666 16.06 -19.17 2.41
C SER A 666 14.63 -18.91 2.91
N ILE A 667 13.74 -18.52 2.00
CA ILE A 667 12.30 -18.36 2.26
C ILE A 667 11.78 -19.57 3.05
N PRO A 668 11.07 -19.40 4.17
CA PRO A 668 10.54 -20.53 4.92
C PRO A 668 9.65 -21.37 4.02
N SER A 669 9.97 -22.65 3.86
CA SER A 669 9.15 -23.59 3.09
C SER A 669 7.93 -23.96 3.94
N ILE A 670 6.74 -23.61 3.45
CA ILE A 670 5.49 -24.12 3.99
C ILE A 670 5.26 -25.46 3.31
N LEU A 671 5.42 -26.56 4.05
CA LEU A 671 5.01 -27.89 3.59
C LEU A 671 3.51 -28.06 3.89
N ASP A 672 2.81 -28.87 3.09
CA ASP A 672 1.35 -29.16 3.09
C ASP A 672 0.75 -29.74 4.41
N ASN A 673 1.33 -29.48 5.58
CA ASN A 673 0.89 -30.02 6.88
C ASN A 673 0.96 -28.99 8.02
N GLU A 674 0.71 -27.70 7.76
CA GLU A 674 0.72 -26.63 8.79
C GLU A 674 2.09 -26.45 9.50
N VAL A 675 3.19 -26.94 8.89
CA VAL A 675 4.54 -26.82 9.46
C VAL A 675 5.34 -25.80 8.68
N ILE A 676 5.78 -24.74 9.39
CA ILE A 676 6.73 -23.75 8.86
C ILE A 676 8.14 -24.22 9.22
N THR A 677 8.95 -24.54 8.21
CA THR A 677 10.32 -25.05 8.44
C THR A 677 11.37 -24.01 8.05
N PHE A 678 12.35 -23.82 8.93
CA PHE A 678 13.55 -23.00 8.77
C PHE A 678 14.78 -23.88 8.60
N GLU A 679 15.60 -23.58 7.59
CA GLU A 679 16.95 -24.12 7.51
C GLU A 679 17.81 -23.56 8.66
N THR A 680 17.67 -22.26 8.95
CA THR A 680 18.39 -21.54 10.02
C THR A 680 17.67 -20.22 10.34
N PHE A 681 17.93 -19.65 11.52
CA PHE A 681 17.64 -18.23 11.80
C PHE A 681 18.78 -17.29 11.36
N GLY A 682 19.81 -17.82 10.68
CA GLY A 682 20.88 -17.01 10.08
C GLY A 682 20.33 -15.94 9.15
N GLY A 683 20.88 -14.73 9.26
CA GLY A 683 20.23 -13.50 8.80
C GLY A 683 19.40 -12.87 9.92
N ARG A 684 18.24 -12.29 9.59
CA ARG A 684 17.29 -11.68 10.53
C ARG A 684 15.94 -12.39 10.47
N SER A 685 15.41 -12.82 11.62
CA SER A 685 14.11 -13.48 11.74
C SER A 685 13.29 -12.84 12.86
N ARG A 686 12.00 -12.61 12.64
CA ARG A 686 11.09 -12.04 13.63
C ARG A 686 9.98 -13.03 13.96
N LEU A 687 9.88 -13.43 15.21
CA LEU A 687 8.78 -14.24 15.74
C LEU A 687 7.84 -13.35 16.55
N ILE A 688 6.53 -13.51 16.36
CA ILE A 688 5.54 -13.04 17.32
C ILE A 688 5.21 -14.20 18.25
N VAL A 689 5.50 -14.02 19.54
CA VAL A 689 5.32 -15.03 20.58
C VAL A 689 4.23 -14.58 21.53
N GLU A 690 3.20 -15.40 21.62
CA GLU A 690 2.09 -15.24 22.54
C GLU A 690 2.36 -15.96 23.85
N LYS A 691 2.01 -15.31 24.96
CA LYS A 691 2.04 -15.85 26.31
C LYS A 691 0.67 -16.35 26.72
N LEU A 692 0.54 -17.66 26.85
CA LEU A 692 -0.69 -18.38 27.19
C LEU A 692 -0.82 -18.50 28.72
N LYS A 693 -1.94 -18.06 29.29
CA LYS A 693 -2.28 -18.25 30.71
C LYS A 693 -3.68 -18.84 30.84
N ILE A 694 -3.88 -19.70 31.84
CA ILE A 694 -5.18 -20.32 32.10
C ILE A 694 -6.24 -19.23 32.34
N TYR A 695 -7.45 -19.44 31.81
CA TYR A 695 -8.60 -18.54 31.88
C TYR A 695 -8.48 -17.25 31.06
N GLN A 696 -7.52 -17.19 30.12
CA GLN A 696 -7.48 -16.19 29.06
C GLN A 696 -8.00 -16.76 27.74
N THR A 697 -8.28 -15.88 26.79
CA THR A 697 -8.59 -16.20 25.40
C THR A 697 -7.32 -15.98 24.58
N ASP A 698 -6.96 -16.94 23.75
CA ASP A 698 -5.75 -16.89 22.95
C ASP A 698 -5.91 -16.12 21.62
N TYR A 699 -4.82 -15.98 20.86
CA TYR A 699 -4.73 -15.28 19.56
C TYR A 699 -5.72 -15.80 18.52
N TYR A 700 -6.13 -17.07 18.61
CA TYR A 700 -7.10 -17.69 17.69
C TYR A 700 -8.54 -17.67 18.23
N GLY A 701 -8.77 -17.08 19.40
CA GLY A 701 -10.07 -16.95 20.05
C GLY A 701 -10.47 -18.15 20.93
N ASP A 702 -9.55 -19.06 21.24
CA ASP A 702 -9.84 -20.25 22.04
C ASP A 702 -9.61 -19.97 23.54
N PHE A 703 -10.47 -20.52 24.40
CA PHE A 703 -10.32 -20.39 25.85
C PHE A 703 -9.25 -21.34 26.38
N ILE A 704 -8.24 -20.78 27.06
CA ILE A 704 -7.10 -21.54 27.57
C ILE A 704 -7.50 -22.27 28.86
N THR A 705 -7.51 -23.61 28.79
CA THR A 705 -7.83 -24.47 29.93
C THR A 705 -6.57 -25.11 30.53
N ALA A 706 -6.68 -25.59 31.77
CA ALA A 706 -5.58 -26.24 32.49
C ALA A 706 -5.05 -27.52 31.80
N SER A 707 -5.81 -28.11 30.86
CA SER A 707 -5.41 -29.32 30.14
C SER A 707 -4.14 -29.11 29.30
N ILE A 708 -3.96 -27.92 28.73
CA ILE A 708 -2.78 -27.54 27.92
C ILE A 708 -1.49 -27.62 28.76
N PHE A 709 -1.61 -27.46 30.09
CA PHE A 709 -0.50 -27.45 31.04
C PHE A 709 -0.23 -28.82 31.69
N HIS A 710 -1.15 -29.77 31.54
CA HIS A 710 -1.25 -30.96 32.42
C HIS A 710 -0.20 -32.06 32.14
N ASN A 711 0.62 -31.91 31.10
CA ASN A 711 1.59 -32.90 30.61
C ASN A 711 3.04 -32.39 30.55
N ILE A 712 3.36 -31.26 31.16
CA ILE A 712 4.73 -30.71 31.14
C ILE A 712 5.50 -31.30 32.33
N SER A 713 6.43 -32.19 32.04
CA SER A 713 7.27 -32.91 33.01
C SER A 713 8.58 -32.18 33.29
N ARG A 714 9.34 -32.61 34.31
CA ARG A 714 10.68 -32.06 34.61
C ARG A 714 11.68 -32.19 33.44
N GLN A 715 11.47 -33.13 32.52
CA GLN A 715 12.31 -33.30 31.31
C GLN A 715 12.11 -32.15 30.30
N ASP A 716 11.10 -31.32 30.52
CA ASP A 716 10.73 -30.21 29.65
C ASP A 716 11.38 -28.87 30.07
N ILE A 717 12.39 -28.87 30.95
CA ILE A 717 13.05 -27.68 31.54
C ILE A 717 14.58 -27.69 31.32
N CYS A 718 15.21 -26.53 31.04
CA CYS A 718 16.61 -26.44 30.55
C CYS A 718 17.68 -26.38 31.66
N SER A 719 17.31 -26.01 32.89
CA SER A 719 18.30 -25.75 33.95
C SER A 719 17.88 -26.34 35.30
N ASN A 720 18.87 -26.86 36.03
CA ASN A 720 18.73 -27.32 37.41
C ASN A 720 18.39 -26.19 38.40
N ALA A 721 18.53 -24.91 37.99
CA ALA A 721 18.14 -23.74 38.78
C ALA A 721 16.64 -23.38 38.63
N CYS A 722 15.96 -23.93 37.63
CA CYS A 722 14.53 -23.80 37.44
C CYS A 722 13.81 -24.77 38.40
N ASP A 723 13.41 -24.27 39.57
CA ASP A 723 12.65 -24.94 40.66
C ASP A 723 13.02 -26.41 40.99
N THR A 724 13.71 -26.59 42.10
CA THR A 724 14.22 -27.88 42.59
C THR A 724 13.15 -28.86 43.12
N THR A 725 11.86 -28.50 43.11
CA THR A 725 10.77 -29.34 43.63
C THR A 725 10.09 -30.21 42.54
N ALA A 726 10.80 -31.29 42.20
CA ALA A 726 10.60 -32.19 41.04
C ALA A 726 9.25 -32.92 40.85
N SER A 727 8.22 -32.73 41.68
CA SER A 727 6.96 -33.49 41.59
C SER A 727 5.70 -32.66 41.33
N LEU A 728 5.81 -31.33 41.26
CA LEU A 728 4.64 -30.43 41.23
C LEU A 728 4.76 -29.23 40.26
N TYR A 729 5.84 -29.12 39.47
CA TYR A 729 6.00 -27.98 38.59
C TYR A 729 5.06 -28.07 37.38
N SER A 730 3.98 -27.30 37.40
CA SER A 730 3.20 -26.94 36.20
C SER A 730 3.49 -25.45 35.93
N PRO A 731 4.02 -25.07 34.76
CA PRO A 731 4.33 -23.68 34.49
C PRO A 731 3.05 -22.83 34.57
N THR A 732 3.16 -21.60 35.10
CA THR A 732 1.99 -20.72 35.25
C THR A 732 1.55 -20.08 33.92
N TYR A 733 2.40 -20.14 32.91
CA TYR A 733 2.14 -19.72 31.54
C TYR A 733 2.98 -20.53 30.56
N LEU A 734 2.58 -20.55 29.28
CA LEU A 734 3.32 -21.15 28.18
C LEU A 734 3.56 -20.12 27.08
N TYR A 735 4.49 -20.40 26.17
CA TYR A 735 4.69 -19.58 24.99
C TYR A 735 4.28 -20.32 23.73
N ARG A 736 3.78 -19.58 22.73
CA ARG A 736 3.43 -20.10 21.41
C ARG A 736 3.80 -19.08 20.34
N VAL A 737 4.44 -19.52 19.26
CA VAL A 737 4.67 -18.68 18.08
C VAL A 737 3.36 -18.55 17.31
N VAL A 738 2.93 -17.32 17.05
CA VAL A 738 1.70 -17.01 16.29
C VAL A 738 2.00 -16.38 14.93
N ALA A 739 3.20 -15.84 14.72
CA ALA A 739 3.66 -15.42 13.41
C ALA A 739 5.18 -15.55 13.28
N VAL A 740 5.66 -15.75 12.05
CA VAL A 740 7.09 -15.72 11.70
C VAL A 740 7.30 -14.90 10.43
N ASN A 741 8.19 -13.90 10.50
CA ASN A 741 8.50 -12.98 9.40
C ASN A 741 7.23 -12.40 8.75
N GLY A 742 6.29 -11.97 9.60
CA GLY A 742 4.99 -11.44 9.19
C GLY A 742 3.98 -12.49 8.70
N ARG A 743 4.33 -13.77 8.61
CA ARG A 743 3.41 -14.85 8.20
C ARG A 743 2.76 -15.48 9.42
N THR A 744 1.44 -15.49 9.48
CA THR A 744 0.67 -16.09 10.58
C THR A 744 0.90 -17.62 10.62
N VAL A 745 1.12 -18.16 11.81
CA VAL A 745 1.17 -19.60 12.03
C VAL A 745 -0.29 -20.09 12.10
N PRO A 746 -0.67 -21.17 11.41
CA PRO A 746 -2.01 -21.75 11.59
C PRO A 746 -2.26 -22.18 13.04
N ARG A 747 -3.54 -22.28 13.44
CA ARG A 747 -3.96 -22.60 14.83
C ARG A 747 -3.25 -23.81 15.45
N HIS A 748 -3.03 -24.87 14.67
CA HIS A 748 -2.34 -26.09 15.10
C HIS A 748 -0.94 -26.25 14.48
N GLY A 749 -0.47 -25.19 13.82
CA GLY A 749 0.78 -25.18 13.11
C GLY A 749 1.99 -25.24 14.02
N LYS A 750 3.07 -25.80 13.48
CA LYS A 750 4.36 -25.93 14.16
C LYS A 750 5.43 -25.18 13.41
N VAL A 751 6.37 -24.63 14.14
CA VAL A 751 7.58 -24.01 13.61
C VAL A 751 8.74 -24.95 13.88
N GLN A 752 9.48 -25.30 12.84
CA GLN A 752 10.61 -26.21 12.90
C GLN A 752 11.89 -25.50 12.46
N ILE A 753 13.00 -25.71 13.16
CA ILE A 753 14.32 -25.19 12.77
C ILE A 753 15.30 -26.36 12.68
N LYS A 754 16.04 -26.48 11.58
CA LYS A 754 16.98 -27.61 11.45
C LYS A 754 18.19 -27.48 12.41
N LYS A 755 18.42 -28.54 13.20
CA LYS A 755 19.35 -28.60 14.34
C LYS A 755 20.80 -28.30 13.99
N HIS A 756 21.26 -28.72 12.81
CA HIS A 756 22.65 -28.53 12.35
C HIS A 756 23.08 -27.06 12.18
N ASN A 757 22.14 -26.10 12.12
CA ASN A 757 22.44 -24.68 11.92
C ASN A 757 22.29 -23.81 13.17
N LEU A 758 21.70 -24.34 14.26
CA LEU A 758 21.83 -23.76 15.61
C LEU A 758 23.13 -24.23 16.30
N MET A 759 23.61 -25.43 15.95
CA MET A 759 24.68 -26.15 16.64
C MET A 759 26.11 -25.56 16.54
N PRO A 760 26.52 -24.77 15.53
CA PRO A 760 27.84 -24.12 15.57
C PRO A 760 27.96 -23.12 16.73
N ILE A 761 26.83 -22.61 17.23
CA ILE A 761 26.73 -21.66 18.34
C ILE A 761 26.71 -22.39 19.69
N LEU A 762 26.17 -23.61 19.74
CA LEU A 762 26.01 -24.40 20.97
C LEU A 762 27.21 -25.30 21.30
N ASN A 763 28.05 -25.66 20.33
CA ASN A 763 29.12 -26.66 20.53
C ASN A 763 30.49 -26.12 20.93
N ASN A 764 30.68 -24.81 21.07
CA ASN A 764 32.03 -24.26 21.28
C ASN A 764 32.51 -24.23 22.74
N THR A 765 31.78 -24.87 23.66
CA THR A 765 32.24 -25.08 25.05
C THR A 765 31.77 -26.43 25.55
N ARG A 766 32.68 -27.41 25.58
CA ARG A 766 32.51 -28.60 26.42
C ARG A 766 32.47 -28.13 27.88
N GLU A 767 31.41 -28.51 28.58
CA GLU A 767 31.17 -28.22 30.00
C GLU A 767 30.83 -26.76 30.34
N ALA A 768 29.63 -26.32 29.99
CA ALA A 768 28.77 -25.47 30.83
C ALA A 768 27.48 -25.12 30.06
N THR A 769 26.34 -25.25 30.73
CA THR A 769 25.10 -24.56 30.42
C THR A 769 25.35 -23.08 30.10
N ILE A 770 25.30 -22.70 28.82
CA ILE A 770 25.31 -21.29 28.41
C ILE A 770 23.86 -20.84 28.24
N THR A 771 23.40 -20.03 29.19
CA THR A 771 22.21 -19.17 29.10
C THR A 771 22.47 -18.07 28.07
N LEU A 772 21.93 -18.24 26.86
CA LEU A 772 21.76 -17.15 25.91
C LEU A 772 20.58 -16.31 26.41
N GLY A 773 20.79 -15.45 27.41
CA GLY A 773 19.72 -14.62 28.01
C GLY A 773 18.44 -15.40 28.32
N ASP A 774 18.45 -16.20 29.39
CA ASP A 774 17.32 -17.05 29.79
C ASP A 774 16.75 -18.03 28.72
N MET A 775 17.31 -18.12 27.51
CA MET A 775 16.88 -19.08 26.49
C MET A 775 17.58 -20.43 26.62
N GLY A 776 16.86 -21.51 26.27
CA GLY A 776 17.33 -22.90 26.40
C GLY A 776 16.59 -23.89 25.51
N ILE A 777 16.99 -25.16 25.54
CA ILE A 777 16.35 -26.24 24.78
C ILE A 777 16.03 -27.39 25.73
N ASN A 778 14.84 -27.97 25.67
CA ASN A 778 14.46 -29.14 26.47
C ASN A 778 14.70 -30.48 25.75
N ASP A 779 14.42 -31.60 26.42
CA ASP A 779 14.59 -32.96 25.88
C ASP A 779 13.67 -33.22 24.66
N LEU A 780 12.57 -32.48 24.52
CA LEU A 780 11.69 -32.48 23.34
C LEU A 780 12.20 -31.61 22.18
N SER A 781 13.42 -31.06 22.30
CA SER A 781 14.01 -30.14 21.34
C SER A 781 13.20 -28.85 21.12
N GLN A 782 12.39 -28.43 22.10
CA GLN A 782 11.67 -27.16 22.04
C GLN A 782 12.54 -26.01 22.52
N LEU A 783 12.43 -24.84 21.88
CA LEU A 783 13.06 -23.62 22.37
C LEU A 783 12.32 -23.12 23.61
N MET A 784 13.05 -22.58 24.58
CA MET A 784 12.50 -22.12 25.86
C MET A 784 12.97 -20.73 26.22
N ILE A 785 12.17 -20.00 27.00
CA ILE A 785 12.45 -18.66 27.55
C ILE A 785 12.20 -18.72 29.06
N LYS A 786 13.18 -18.38 29.90
CA LYS A 786 13.06 -18.37 31.37
C LYS A 786 12.46 -19.67 31.92
N CYS A 787 12.95 -20.82 31.46
CA CYS A 787 12.46 -22.15 31.83
C CYS A 787 11.06 -22.55 31.30
N THR A 788 10.40 -21.70 30.51
CA THR A 788 9.08 -21.96 29.93
C THR A 788 9.21 -22.32 28.45
N PRO A 789 8.61 -23.42 27.97
CA PRO A 789 8.71 -23.82 26.57
C PRO A 789 7.85 -22.96 25.64
N ILE A 790 8.38 -22.77 24.42
CA ILE A 790 7.62 -22.33 23.25
C ILE A 790 7.05 -23.59 22.58
N ILE A 791 5.79 -23.90 22.88
CA ILE A 791 5.23 -25.25 22.71
C ILE A 791 5.17 -25.74 21.26
N ASN A 792 5.11 -24.81 20.29
CA ASN A 792 5.04 -25.11 18.87
C ASN A 792 6.34 -24.78 18.11
N LEU A 793 7.45 -24.49 18.79
CA LEU A 793 8.75 -24.23 18.16
C LEU A 793 9.75 -25.35 18.50
N VAL A 794 10.10 -26.16 17.50
CA VAL A 794 10.91 -27.39 17.66
C VAL A 794 12.18 -27.33 16.80
N LEU A 795 13.28 -27.85 17.33
CA LEU A 795 14.54 -28.07 16.61
C LEU A 795 14.57 -29.49 16.04
N VAL A 796 14.65 -29.63 14.72
CA VAL A 796 14.57 -30.92 13.98
C VAL A 796 15.87 -31.38 13.38
#